data_AF-A0A8T7GAJ0-F1
#
_entry.id   AF-A0A8T7GAJ0-F1
#
_cell.length_a   1.000
_cell.length_b   1.000
_cell.length_c   1.000
_cell.angle_alpha   90.00
_cell.angle_beta   90.00
_cell.angle_gamma   90.00
#
_symmetry.space_group_name_H-M   'P 1'
#
loop_
_entity.id
_entity.type
_entity.pdbx_description
1 polymer ?
#
loop_
_entity_poly.entity_id
_entity_poly.type
_entity_poly.pdbx_seq_one_letter_code
_entity_poly.pdbx_strand_id
1 'polypeptide(L)'
;MSDPNSPQLRDRSLEFRFPGRAQEEIPRVALYSREGKTVKKIKSFGDKADLLEISKLMKEGIKYGFGPDIDERDVTTRMLVSFRPSKLTEWSNTGVIELSAKWRDWLRLFTCVRGDVHRCTPRLWWLDVAARRPTISPSLATAISRPTAVATVIPSIISRVLQPDFELPVKCAPICNAVVEVYEKTCCCRLWPPYIDIIDRLRDIIDGWPPIPDPIGPIELPDPIPIPMPGPDPAPFRESLRNVRLLRASGAKIPLGNPPEKLGEDYYALSSMPAEQRLAYLDDRYYLYPIFCSCSTRKVGETAVDEDGEFSFCYRRNLTTSGCRVTYFYKVRQWQGNQWVYIYDGSTTHEYFRESDDAHLRTWKGRACEPGDDIPDIGTEFVMLENIGVIPSWKLASPVQDSEFGVNTPAPTDGLVSHNYTGQPWAQSLSFRLKFTEGLKALGAKYYRVSVAEANGNGDAVGTPLVLTNPIAWSRWKWVGMQLQTESVSLGPNTVGSNAGLYTIPYESDAPDGGWLWFQFHQWWNTLVDPVSIVNGKYLVTVEVFDASGNRLKPNGSVGLGTDKPFTFRRWTTETITDAVNFAALTHLFHVNNVSCYGDIVDLRKNSVPSIEECQFIQGCTNDNFSVGFYAFHVNRFMASYSLWYHRGLNGPNVTIETGTTNAPAGVPPIPSPLNSANAKQSNSKTFSEMLETHQKCSFAIELRVYPKHTNGMGIIHGYGASDTAAFALEKVLCLEAPLISRPEVIAVNPGLISRPNVPN
;
A
#
# COMPACT_ATOMS: atom_id res chain seq x y z
N MET A 1 32.26 41.35 -33.38
CA MET A 1 31.05 42.11 -33.75
C MET A 1 29.98 41.78 -32.73
N SER A 2 29.46 42.78 -32.03
CA SER A 2 28.51 42.63 -30.92
C SER A 2 27.09 42.93 -31.39
N ASP A 3 26.11 42.13 -30.95
CA ASP A 3 24.70 42.28 -31.29
C ASP A 3 24.14 43.62 -30.73
N PRO A 4 23.53 44.50 -31.57
CA PRO A 4 23.02 45.80 -31.12
C PRO A 4 21.81 45.76 -30.18
N ASN A 5 21.14 44.61 -30.02
CA ASN A 5 19.85 44.52 -29.29
C ASN A 5 19.95 43.91 -27.88
N SER A 6 21.14 43.71 -27.32
CA SER A 6 21.26 43.36 -25.90
C SER A 6 20.87 44.58 -25.03
N PRO A 7 19.86 44.47 -24.14
CA PRO A 7 19.46 45.59 -23.30
C PRO A 7 20.60 45.93 -22.33
N GLN A 8 21.23 47.08 -22.52
CA GLN A 8 22.31 47.54 -21.63
C GLN A 8 21.76 47.71 -20.21
N LEU A 9 22.12 46.76 -19.34
CA LEU A 9 21.90 46.85 -17.89
C LEU A 9 22.59 48.12 -17.39
N ARG A 10 21.78 49.15 -17.10
CA ARG A 10 22.28 50.40 -16.54
C ARG A 10 22.73 50.17 -15.11
N ASP A 11 23.79 50.87 -14.72
CA ASP A 11 24.22 50.96 -13.33
C ASP A 11 23.04 51.48 -12.48
N ARG A 12 22.56 50.63 -11.56
CA ARG A 12 21.35 50.84 -10.76
C ARG A 12 21.52 50.15 -9.41
N SER A 13 21.49 50.94 -8.35
CA SER A 13 21.36 50.42 -6.99
C SER A 13 19.96 49.82 -6.80
N LEU A 14 19.93 48.60 -6.29
CA LEU A 14 18.74 47.82 -5.94
C LEU A 14 18.55 47.81 -4.43
N GLU A 15 17.31 47.95 -3.96
CA GLU A 15 16.96 47.86 -2.54
C GLU A 15 16.44 46.46 -2.19
N PHE A 16 16.86 45.89 -1.06
CA PHE A 16 16.31 44.62 -0.56
C PHE A 16 14.99 44.86 0.17
N ARG A 17 13.89 44.32 -0.37
CA ARG A 17 12.56 44.37 0.25
C ARG A 17 12.24 43.09 1.00
N PHE A 18 11.91 43.25 2.27
CA PHE A 18 11.62 42.18 3.22
C PHE A 18 10.11 42.17 3.57
N PRO A 19 9.30 41.23 3.06
CA PRO A 19 7.86 41.25 3.24
C PRO A 19 7.40 41.01 4.69
N GLY A 20 6.37 41.76 5.10
CA GLY A 20 5.71 41.67 6.40
C GLY A 20 6.46 42.35 7.56
N ARG A 21 6.97 43.57 7.35
CA ARG A 21 7.83 44.30 8.30
C ARG A 21 7.36 45.74 8.52
N ALA A 22 7.51 46.26 9.74
CA ALA A 22 7.19 47.65 10.08
C ALA A 22 8.29 48.42 10.84
N GLN A 23 9.17 47.77 11.64
CA GLN A 23 9.99 48.51 12.62
C GLN A 23 11.27 47.81 13.15
N GLU A 24 11.86 46.87 12.41
CA GLU A 24 13.02 46.08 12.87
C GLU A 24 14.35 46.43 12.15
N GLU A 25 15.49 46.07 12.73
CA GLU A 25 16.85 46.31 12.20
C GLU A 25 17.21 45.35 11.05
N ILE A 26 17.69 45.87 9.91
CA ILE A 26 17.88 45.09 8.67
C ILE A 26 18.98 44.02 8.82
N PRO A 27 18.71 42.72 8.54
CA PRO A 27 19.75 41.70 8.52
C PRO A 27 20.69 41.93 7.32
N ARG A 28 21.99 41.82 7.55
CA ARG A 28 23.00 41.90 6.47
C ARG A 28 22.86 40.71 5.52
N VAL A 29 22.92 40.98 4.22
CA VAL A 29 22.67 40.01 3.16
C VAL A 29 23.98 39.67 2.45
N ALA A 30 24.17 38.42 2.04
CA ALA A 30 25.27 38.03 1.15
C ALA A 30 24.77 37.17 -0.02
N LEU A 31 25.46 37.27 -1.16
CA LEU A 31 25.25 36.46 -2.34
C LEU A 31 26.15 35.22 -2.29
N TYR A 32 25.54 34.07 -2.56
CA TYR A 32 26.20 32.77 -2.55
C TYR A 32 26.03 32.06 -3.90
N SER A 33 27.09 31.38 -4.35
CA SER A 33 27.02 30.36 -5.41
C SER A 33 26.68 29.01 -4.78
N ARG A 34 25.87 28.21 -5.48
CA ARG A 34 25.50 26.85 -5.11
C ARG A 34 25.90 25.86 -6.20
N GLU A 35 26.74 24.91 -5.84
CA GLU A 35 27.14 23.76 -6.66
C GLU A 35 26.77 22.48 -5.89
N GLY A 36 25.67 21.84 -6.29
CA GLY A 36 25.11 20.69 -5.57
C GLY A 36 24.65 21.03 -4.15
N LYS A 37 25.33 20.44 -3.16
CA LYS A 37 25.16 20.70 -1.71
C LYS A 37 26.13 21.76 -1.17
N THR A 38 27.17 22.11 -1.92
CA THR A 38 28.20 23.06 -1.48
C THR A 38 27.72 24.49 -1.70
N VAL A 39 27.90 25.32 -0.68
CA VAL A 39 27.62 26.76 -0.70
C VAL A 39 28.96 27.50 -0.59
N LYS A 40 29.15 28.52 -1.41
CA LYS A 40 30.32 29.40 -1.34
C LYS A 40 29.90 30.86 -1.36
N LYS A 41 30.43 31.66 -0.45
CA LYS A 41 30.15 33.10 -0.35
C LYS A 41 30.89 33.85 -1.44
N ILE A 42 30.16 34.65 -2.21
CA ILE A 42 30.73 35.47 -3.29
C ILE A 42 30.99 36.88 -2.79
N LYS A 43 29.96 37.53 -2.24
CA LYS A 43 30.04 38.93 -1.78
C LYS A 43 28.95 39.25 -0.75
N SER A 44 29.29 40.06 0.25
CA SER A 44 28.36 40.67 1.21
C SER A 44 27.83 42.00 0.69
N PHE A 45 26.58 42.31 1.02
CA PHE A 45 25.84 43.52 0.67
C PHE A 45 25.21 44.15 1.93
N GLY A 46 24.91 45.44 1.84
CA GLY A 46 24.22 46.18 2.90
C GLY A 46 22.70 46.07 2.78
N ASP A 47 22.03 47.20 3.00
CA ASP A 47 20.62 47.44 2.65
C ASP A 47 20.38 47.44 1.12
N LYS A 48 21.43 47.64 0.34
CA LYS A 48 21.40 47.77 -1.13
C LYS A 48 22.50 46.95 -1.81
N ALA A 49 22.27 46.62 -3.08
CA ALA A 49 23.21 45.95 -3.97
C ALA A 49 23.22 46.58 -5.36
N ASP A 50 24.34 46.49 -6.07
CA ASP A 50 24.51 47.02 -7.43
C ASP A 50 24.17 45.93 -8.48
N LEU A 51 23.28 46.24 -9.43
CA LEU A 51 22.85 45.33 -10.50
C LEU A 51 23.98 44.96 -11.48
N LEU A 52 24.84 45.92 -11.81
CA LEU A 52 26.01 45.72 -12.67
C LEU A 52 27.09 44.89 -11.95
N GLU A 53 27.17 45.01 -10.63
CA GLU A 53 28.03 44.15 -9.82
C GLU A 53 27.50 42.72 -9.72
N ILE A 54 26.21 42.52 -9.40
CA ILE A 54 25.60 41.19 -9.34
C ILE A 54 25.75 40.47 -10.70
N SER A 55 25.45 41.16 -11.81
CA SER A 55 25.55 40.54 -13.15
C SER A 55 26.98 40.11 -13.52
N LYS A 56 28.02 40.87 -13.14
CA LYS A 56 29.44 40.50 -13.33
C LYS A 56 29.87 39.28 -12.49
N LEU A 57 29.23 39.07 -11.34
CA LEU A 57 29.52 37.93 -10.45
C LEU A 57 28.83 36.64 -10.89
N MET A 58 27.83 36.72 -11.78
CA MET A 58 27.06 35.59 -12.26
C MET A 58 27.64 34.99 -13.54
N LYS A 59 27.67 33.65 -13.57
CA LYS A 59 28.09 32.82 -14.70
C LYS A 59 26.98 31.84 -15.06
N GLU A 60 26.83 31.57 -16.36
CA GLU A 60 25.87 30.58 -16.86
C GLU A 60 26.14 29.18 -16.28
N GLY A 61 25.07 28.39 -16.12
CA GLY A 61 25.13 27.04 -15.53
C GLY A 61 25.18 26.97 -13.98
N ILE A 62 25.57 28.05 -13.30
CA ILE A 62 25.69 28.08 -11.82
C ILE A 62 24.39 28.62 -11.19
N LYS A 63 24.00 28.07 -10.03
CA LYS A 63 22.83 28.54 -9.24
C LYS A 63 23.28 29.55 -8.18
N TYR A 64 22.48 30.60 -7.97
CA TYR A 64 22.78 31.68 -7.04
C TYR A 64 21.63 31.91 -6.05
N GLY A 65 21.94 32.46 -4.88
CA GLY A 65 20.93 32.84 -3.90
C GLY A 65 21.45 33.83 -2.86
N PHE A 66 20.52 34.59 -2.28
CA PHE A 66 20.80 35.51 -1.17
C PHE A 66 20.57 34.82 0.18
N GLY A 67 21.48 35.01 1.12
CA GLY A 67 21.45 34.45 2.48
C GLY A 67 21.96 35.43 3.52
N PRO A 68 22.01 35.04 4.81
CA PRO A 68 22.55 35.89 5.86
C PRO A 68 24.05 36.10 5.69
N ASP A 69 24.55 37.27 6.08
CA ASP A 69 25.98 37.61 6.05
C ASP A 69 26.76 36.98 7.23
N ILE A 70 26.94 35.65 7.19
CA ILE A 70 27.69 34.85 8.19
C ILE A 70 28.82 34.04 7.51
N ASP A 71 29.51 33.16 8.24
CA ASP A 71 30.53 32.27 7.65
C ASP A 71 29.88 31.26 6.70
N GLU A 72 30.52 30.98 5.55
CA GLU A 72 29.95 30.08 4.54
C GLU A 72 29.79 28.63 5.02
N ARG A 73 30.53 28.22 6.06
CA ARG A 73 30.38 26.90 6.71
C ARG A 73 29.07 26.76 7.49
N ASP A 74 28.53 27.88 7.96
CA ASP A 74 27.30 27.94 8.74
C ASP A 74 26.05 28.15 7.86
N VAL A 75 26.22 28.40 6.55
CA VAL A 75 25.12 28.65 5.60
C VAL A 75 24.75 27.37 4.86
N THR A 76 23.55 26.84 5.16
CA THR A 76 23.01 25.71 4.41
C THR A 76 22.28 26.16 3.13
N THR A 77 22.21 25.30 2.12
CA THR A 77 21.46 25.58 0.89
C THR A 77 19.96 25.89 1.12
N ARG A 78 19.40 25.48 2.27
CA ARG A 78 18.00 25.74 2.65
C ARG A 78 17.77 27.18 3.13
N MET A 79 18.82 27.88 3.60
CA MET A 79 18.74 29.28 4.07
C MET A 79 18.84 30.31 2.93
N LEU A 80 19.08 29.87 1.70
CA LEU A 80 19.28 30.73 0.54
C LEU A 80 17.97 31.00 -0.22
N VAL A 81 17.59 32.26 -0.32
CA VAL A 81 16.59 32.75 -1.28
C VAL A 81 17.21 32.65 -2.67
N SER A 82 17.02 31.48 -3.29
CA SER A 82 17.60 31.12 -4.59
C SER A 82 16.85 31.82 -5.73
N PHE A 83 17.58 32.28 -6.75
CA PHE A 83 17.01 32.94 -7.92
C PHE A 83 17.67 32.48 -9.22
N ARG A 84 16.96 32.66 -10.35
CA ARG A 84 17.48 32.39 -11.70
C ARG A 84 18.06 33.67 -12.30
N PRO A 85 19.10 33.62 -13.16
CA PRO A 85 19.65 34.81 -13.83
C PRO A 85 18.62 35.66 -14.59
N SER A 86 17.52 35.06 -15.07
CA SER A 86 16.41 35.76 -15.71
C SER A 86 15.71 36.81 -14.82
N LYS A 87 15.87 36.77 -13.48
CA LYS A 87 15.37 37.81 -12.57
C LYS A 87 16.14 39.14 -12.66
N LEU A 88 17.34 39.17 -13.25
CA LEU A 88 18.10 40.42 -13.42
C LEU A 88 17.33 41.45 -14.27
N THR A 89 16.62 41.00 -15.31
CA THR A 89 15.78 41.87 -16.17
C THR A 89 14.59 42.44 -15.39
N GLU A 90 14.02 41.67 -14.48
CA GLU A 90 12.92 42.11 -13.61
C GLU A 90 13.40 43.17 -12.61
N TRP A 91 14.53 42.92 -11.93
CA TRP A 91 15.13 43.88 -11.00
C TRP A 91 15.66 45.14 -11.69
N SER A 92 16.14 45.02 -12.94
CA SER A 92 16.49 46.17 -13.79
C SER A 92 15.31 47.11 -14.01
N ASN A 93 14.08 46.57 -14.06
CA ASN A 93 12.86 47.35 -14.23
C ASN A 93 12.33 47.87 -12.89
N THR A 94 12.17 47.01 -11.88
CA THR A 94 11.59 47.37 -10.57
C THR A 94 12.51 48.20 -9.68
N GLY A 95 13.84 47.99 -9.76
CA GLY A 95 14.82 48.57 -8.83
C GLY A 95 14.83 47.94 -7.44
N VAL A 96 14.15 46.82 -7.25
CA VAL A 96 13.94 46.18 -5.93
C VAL A 96 14.17 44.67 -6.04
N ILE A 97 14.94 44.13 -5.09
CA ILE A 97 15.07 42.68 -4.87
C ILE A 97 14.10 42.31 -3.75
N GLU A 98 12.94 41.75 -4.10
CA GLU A 98 11.99 41.23 -3.13
C GLU A 98 12.41 39.82 -2.69
N LEU A 99 12.67 39.67 -1.38
CA LEU A 99 13.08 38.40 -0.78
C LEU A 99 11.84 37.66 -0.26
N SER A 100 11.76 36.34 -0.49
CA SER A 100 10.66 35.53 0.05
C SER A 100 10.71 35.46 1.59
N ALA A 101 9.59 35.10 2.23
CA ALA A 101 9.47 35.07 3.69
C ALA A 101 10.52 34.20 4.42
N LYS A 102 11.23 33.32 3.70
CA LYS A 102 12.39 32.54 4.17
C LYS A 102 13.53 33.40 4.76
N TRP A 103 13.57 34.70 4.49
CA TRP A 103 14.51 35.61 5.16
C TRP A 103 14.36 35.62 6.70
N ARG A 104 13.18 35.24 7.23
CA ARG A 104 12.93 35.16 8.68
C ARG A 104 13.74 34.08 9.39
N ASP A 105 14.17 33.05 8.66
CA ASP A 105 15.04 31.97 9.15
C ASP A 105 16.44 32.49 9.54
N TRP A 106 16.76 33.75 9.18
CA TRP A 106 18.03 34.39 9.49
C TRP A 106 18.08 35.00 10.91
N LEU A 107 17.00 34.91 11.70
CA LEU A 107 16.84 35.57 13.00
C LEU A 107 16.82 34.60 14.20
N ARG A 108 17.81 34.70 15.10
CA ARG A 108 18.04 33.80 16.26
C ARG A 108 16.98 33.78 17.40
N LEU A 109 15.82 34.43 17.23
CA LEU A 109 14.75 34.50 18.25
C LEU A 109 13.50 33.66 17.90
N PHE A 110 13.55 32.89 16.83
CA PHE A 110 12.44 32.10 16.32
C PHE A 110 12.77 30.61 16.34
N THR A 111 11.80 29.81 16.79
CA THR A 111 11.77 28.37 16.59
C THR A 111 10.98 28.09 15.32
N CYS A 112 11.55 27.34 14.39
CA CYS A 112 10.90 26.92 13.16
C CYS A 112 10.74 25.40 13.15
N VAL A 113 9.51 24.94 12.89
CA VAL A 113 9.22 23.52 12.63
C VAL A 113 8.76 23.36 11.19
N ARG A 114 9.01 22.18 10.62
CA ARG A 114 8.71 21.86 9.22
C ARG A 114 8.48 20.37 9.04
N GLY A 115 7.90 20.01 7.91
CA GLY A 115 7.65 18.62 7.54
C GLY A 115 6.92 18.53 6.22
N ASP A 116 6.32 17.38 5.97
CA ASP A 116 5.49 17.15 4.81
C ASP A 116 4.28 16.26 5.16
N VAL A 117 3.19 16.42 4.42
CA VAL A 117 1.96 15.65 4.60
C VAL A 117 1.66 14.88 3.33
N HIS A 118 1.67 13.55 3.42
CA HIS A 118 1.38 12.68 2.29
C HIS A 118 0.21 11.76 2.56
N ARG A 119 -0.70 11.67 1.56
CA ARG A 119 -1.70 10.63 1.50
C ARG A 119 -1.05 9.39 0.91
N CYS A 120 -0.96 8.35 1.71
CA CYS A 120 -0.42 7.07 1.30
C CYS A 120 -1.56 6.08 1.05
N THR A 121 -1.42 5.23 0.03
CA THR A 121 -2.27 4.05 -0.08
C THR A 121 -2.11 3.20 1.19
N PRO A 122 -3.19 2.62 1.74
CA PRO A 122 -3.08 1.84 2.96
C PRO A 122 -2.12 0.67 2.73
N ARG A 123 -1.20 0.46 3.69
CA ARG A 123 -0.54 -0.84 3.88
C ARG A 123 -1.61 -1.86 4.25
N LEU A 124 -2.30 -2.38 3.24
CA LEU A 124 -2.87 -3.71 3.35
C LEU A 124 -1.71 -4.68 3.71
N TRP A 125 -2.05 -5.76 4.42
CA TRP A 125 -1.26 -6.99 4.53
C TRP A 125 0.12 -7.05 5.28
N TRP A 126 0.66 -6.01 5.95
CA TRP A 126 1.98 -6.19 6.63
C TRP A 126 1.95 -6.92 8.01
N LEU A 127 0.90 -6.76 8.83
CA LEU A 127 0.77 -7.47 10.12
C LEU A 127 0.58 -8.99 9.98
N ASP A 128 0.07 -9.48 8.84
CA ASP A 128 -0.01 -10.92 8.56
C ASP A 128 1.27 -11.48 7.91
N VAL A 129 2.07 -10.67 7.19
CA VAL A 129 3.29 -11.14 6.50
C VAL A 129 4.44 -11.38 7.47
N ALA A 130 4.64 -10.47 8.44
CA ALA A 130 5.66 -10.64 9.47
C ALA A 130 5.39 -11.89 10.34
N ALA A 131 4.11 -12.24 10.54
CA ALA A 131 3.69 -13.38 11.33
C ALA A 131 3.66 -14.73 10.57
N ARG A 132 3.71 -14.75 9.23
CA ARG A 132 3.37 -15.96 8.43
C ARG A 132 4.32 -16.29 7.26
N ARG A 133 5.55 -15.77 7.19
CA ARG A 133 6.58 -16.31 6.25
C ARG A 133 7.24 -17.59 6.84
N PRO A 134 7.27 -18.72 6.11
CA PRO A 134 7.64 -20.03 6.67
C PRO A 134 9.13 -20.39 6.61
N THR A 135 10.03 -19.42 6.40
CA THR A 135 11.49 -19.66 6.25
C THR A 135 12.28 -19.59 7.57
N ILE A 136 11.65 -19.90 8.70
CA ILE A 136 12.32 -19.91 10.02
C ILE A 136 12.35 -21.32 10.60
N SER A 137 13.54 -21.73 11.08
CA SER A 137 13.86 -23.08 11.53
C SER A 137 12.94 -23.62 12.65
N PRO A 138 12.73 -24.95 12.75
CA PRO A 138 11.72 -25.55 13.63
C PRO A 138 11.90 -25.28 15.13
N SER A 139 13.10 -24.86 15.58
CA SER A 139 13.35 -24.42 16.95
C SER A 139 12.69 -23.08 17.32
N LEU A 140 12.19 -22.30 16.35
CA LEU A 140 11.49 -21.03 16.62
C LEU A 140 9.97 -21.19 16.76
N ALA A 141 9.39 -22.24 16.17
CA ALA A 141 7.94 -22.50 16.24
C ALA A 141 7.46 -22.75 17.68
N THR A 142 8.33 -23.27 18.56
CA THR A 142 8.03 -23.56 19.96
C THR A 142 8.04 -22.31 20.87
N ALA A 143 8.64 -21.20 20.42
CA ALA A 143 8.69 -19.95 21.19
C ALA A 143 7.47 -19.04 20.93
N ILE A 144 6.90 -19.11 19.72
CA ILE A 144 5.79 -18.26 19.27
C ILE A 144 4.43 -18.77 19.76
N SER A 145 4.33 -20.05 20.14
CA SER A 145 3.08 -20.71 20.56
C SER A 145 2.70 -20.54 22.04
N ARG A 146 3.36 -19.65 22.79
CA ARG A 146 3.04 -19.32 24.19
C ARG A 146 2.72 -17.82 24.34
N PRO A 147 1.49 -17.43 24.75
CA PRO A 147 1.10 -16.02 24.92
C PRO A 147 2.03 -15.21 25.86
N THR A 148 2.68 -15.88 26.81
CA THR A 148 3.57 -15.28 27.82
C THR A 148 5.07 -15.34 27.47
N ALA A 149 5.46 -15.86 26.30
CA ALA A 149 6.88 -16.03 25.93
C ALA A 149 7.41 -14.99 24.92
N VAL A 150 6.54 -14.11 24.40
CA VAL A 150 6.86 -13.10 23.36
C VAL A 150 8.01 -12.16 23.75
N ALA A 151 8.29 -11.98 25.04
CA ALA A 151 9.33 -11.08 25.54
C ALA A 151 10.79 -11.56 25.33
N THR A 152 11.05 -12.83 25.01
CA THR A 152 12.39 -13.43 25.25
C THR A 152 13.21 -13.85 24.02
N VAL A 153 12.64 -13.87 22.80
CA VAL A 153 13.33 -14.41 21.59
C VAL A 153 13.44 -13.39 20.44
N ILE A 154 13.26 -12.10 20.75
CA ILE A 154 13.38 -10.99 19.80
C ILE A 154 14.85 -10.63 19.40
N PRO A 155 15.88 -10.73 20.27
CA PRO A 155 17.20 -10.14 19.99
C PRO A 155 17.92 -10.63 18.71
N SER A 156 17.69 -11.87 18.27
CA SER A 156 18.41 -12.45 17.11
C SER A 156 17.68 -12.33 15.77
N ILE A 157 16.40 -11.93 15.77
CA ILE A 157 15.55 -11.94 14.56
C ILE A 157 15.58 -10.58 13.85
N ILE A 158 15.46 -9.48 14.61
CA ILE A 158 15.47 -8.12 14.06
C ILE A 158 16.77 -7.83 13.29
N SER A 159 17.92 -8.35 13.78
CA SER A 159 19.23 -8.20 13.13
C SER A 159 19.44 -9.07 11.88
N ARG A 160 18.53 -10.00 11.52
CA ARG A 160 18.75 -10.97 10.43
C ARG A 160 17.63 -11.05 9.38
N VAL A 161 16.44 -10.51 9.66
CA VAL A 161 15.32 -10.51 8.69
C VAL A 161 15.22 -9.19 7.92
N LEU A 162 15.83 -8.12 8.42
CA LEU A 162 16.05 -6.88 7.66
C LEU A 162 17.23 -7.07 6.69
N GLN A 163 16.94 -7.59 5.49
CA GLN A 163 17.63 -7.04 4.32
C GLN A 163 17.17 -5.56 4.18
N PRO A 164 18.07 -4.60 3.91
CA PRO A 164 17.70 -3.18 3.85
C PRO A 164 16.70 -2.83 2.75
N ASP A 165 16.50 -3.73 1.78
CA ASP A 165 15.94 -3.42 0.47
C ASP A 165 14.47 -3.86 0.28
N PHE A 166 13.74 -4.19 1.36
CA PHE A 166 12.31 -4.54 1.26
C PHE A 166 11.39 -3.31 1.38
N GLU A 167 11.57 -2.35 0.48
CA GLU A 167 10.62 -1.26 0.27
C GLU A 167 9.35 -1.81 -0.42
N LEU A 168 8.27 -1.98 0.34
CA LEU A 168 6.93 -2.04 -0.26
C LEU A 168 6.63 -0.66 -0.87
N PRO A 169 6.31 -0.56 -2.18
CA PRO A 169 6.06 0.72 -2.84
C PRO A 169 4.72 1.30 -2.37
N VAL A 170 4.75 1.97 -1.23
CA VAL A 170 3.65 2.80 -0.76
C VAL A 170 3.63 4.05 -1.65
N LYS A 171 2.76 4.07 -2.67
CA LYS A 171 2.58 5.30 -3.47
C LYS A 171 1.90 6.35 -2.60
N CYS A 172 2.74 7.18 -1.99
CA CYS A 172 2.38 8.36 -1.25
C CYS A 172 2.32 9.55 -2.20
N ALA A 173 1.24 10.34 -2.15
CA ALA A 173 1.10 11.57 -2.90
C ALA A 173 0.89 12.74 -1.93
N PRO A 174 1.38 13.95 -2.26
CA PRO A 174 1.31 15.11 -1.36
C PRO A 174 -0.14 15.54 -1.08
N ILE A 175 -0.42 15.99 0.14
CA ILE A 175 -1.75 16.49 0.53
C ILE A 175 -1.82 18.01 0.36
N CYS A 176 -2.44 18.42 -0.74
CA CYS A 176 -2.71 19.83 -1.02
C CYS A 176 -3.94 20.36 -0.29
N ASN A 177 -4.04 21.69 -0.21
CA ASN A 177 -5.20 22.42 0.31
C ASN A 177 -5.60 21.99 1.74
N ALA A 178 -4.59 21.59 2.53
CA ALA A 178 -4.71 21.24 3.93
C ALA A 178 -4.10 22.33 4.81
N VAL A 179 -4.50 22.33 6.09
CA VAL A 179 -3.94 23.19 7.14
C VAL A 179 -3.36 22.30 8.22
N VAL A 180 -2.08 22.50 8.51
CA VAL A 180 -1.35 21.86 9.62
C VAL A 180 -1.46 22.74 10.85
N GLU A 181 -2.09 22.22 11.89
CA GLU A 181 -2.08 22.80 13.22
C GLU A 181 -0.86 22.30 13.98
N VAL A 182 -0.04 23.25 14.45
CA VAL A 182 1.21 22.95 15.18
C VAL A 182 0.95 23.03 16.67
N TYR A 183 1.22 21.93 17.37
CA TYR A 183 1.11 21.84 18.82
C TYR A 183 2.48 21.62 19.46
N GLU A 184 2.81 22.48 20.42
CA GLU A 184 3.97 22.33 21.30
C GLU A 184 3.54 21.57 22.56
N LYS A 185 4.28 20.52 22.90
CA LYS A 185 4.08 19.69 24.09
C LYS A 185 5.34 19.72 24.96
N THR A 186 5.24 20.39 26.10
CA THR A 186 6.33 20.51 27.08
C THR A 186 6.15 19.45 28.15
N CYS A 187 7.09 18.52 28.25
CA CYS A 187 7.08 17.39 29.17
C CYS A 187 8.17 17.54 30.23
N CYS A 188 7.78 17.58 31.50
CA CYS A 188 8.71 17.71 32.63
C CYS A 188 8.75 16.39 33.41
N CYS A 189 9.96 15.86 33.61
CA CYS A 189 10.17 14.53 34.18
C CYS A 189 10.90 14.64 35.52
N ARG A 190 10.45 13.86 36.52
CA ARG A 190 10.99 13.88 37.90
C ARG A 190 11.57 12.51 38.23
N LEU A 191 12.87 12.35 38.04
CA LEU A 191 13.62 11.15 38.44
C LEU A 191 13.56 10.96 39.98
N TRP A 192 13.72 9.77 40.59
CA TRP A 192 13.77 8.34 40.19
C TRP A 192 14.15 7.55 41.48
N PRO A 193 13.76 6.28 41.73
CA PRO A 193 12.81 5.36 41.05
C PRO A 193 11.43 5.30 41.78
N PRO A 194 10.49 4.35 41.50
CA PRO A 194 10.48 3.33 40.45
C PRO A 194 9.74 3.77 39.18
N TYR A 195 10.06 3.07 38.10
CA TYR A 195 9.41 3.15 36.81
C TYR A 195 7.90 2.92 36.97
N ILE A 196 7.09 3.97 36.77
CA ILE A 196 5.70 3.77 36.34
C ILE A 196 5.81 3.01 35.02
N ASP A 197 5.17 1.85 34.95
CA ASP A 197 5.52 0.84 33.97
C ASP A 197 5.24 1.34 32.54
N ILE A 198 6.30 1.80 31.87
CA ILE A 198 6.24 2.30 30.50
C ILE A 198 5.98 1.15 29.53
N ILE A 199 6.35 -0.07 29.90
CA ILE A 199 6.10 -1.28 29.10
C ILE A 199 4.60 -1.59 29.17
N ASP A 200 3.98 -1.53 30.35
CA ASP A 200 2.51 -1.59 30.47
C ASP A 200 1.82 -0.46 29.70
N ARG A 201 2.28 0.80 29.81
CA ARG A 201 1.67 1.92 29.09
C ARG A 201 1.79 1.80 27.58
N LEU A 202 2.92 1.30 27.08
CA LEU A 202 3.12 1.02 25.67
C LEU A 202 2.22 -0.15 25.23
N ARG A 203 2.10 -1.22 26.03
CA ARG A 203 1.15 -2.32 25.78
C ARG A 203 -0.28 -1.81 25.70
N ASP A 204 -0.75 -1.04 26.69
CA ASP A 204 -2.10 -0.48 26.72
C ASP A 204 -2.38 0.46 25.52
N ILE A 205 -1.36 1.22 25.07
CA ILE A 205 -1.43 2.03 23.85
C ILE A 205 -1.51 1.13 22.60
N ILE A 206 -0.77 0.03 22.52
CA ILE A 206 -0.75 -0.88 21.37
C ILE A 206 -2.05 -1.68 21.28
N ASP A 207 -2.48 -2.30 22.39
CA ASP A 207 -3.68 -3.12 22.50
C ASP A 207 -4.98 -2.30 22.30
N GLY A 208 -4.92 -0.99 22.54
CA GLY A 208 -6.04 -0.06 22.38
C GLY A 208 -6.40 0.31 20.94
N TRP A 209 -5.63 -0.12 19.92
CA TRP A 209 -5.92 0.25 18.52
C TRP A 209 -7.01 -0.63 17.91
N PRO A 210 -8.07 -0.03 17.31
CA PRO A 210 -9.00 -0.79 16.52
C PRO A 210 -8.33 -1.29 15.24
N PRO A 211 -8.81 -2.41 14.64
CA PRO A 211 -8.52 -2.70 13.25
C PRO A 211 -8.89 -1.50 12.38
N ILE A 212 -8.02 -1.17 11.44
CA ILE A 212 -8.24 -0.23 10.34
C ILE A 212 -9.62 -0.55 9.71
N PRO A 213 -10.68 0.29 9.88
CA PRO A 213 -11.90 0.16 9.10
C PRO A 213 -11.59 0.16 7.62
N ASP A 214 -12.26 -0.72 6.86
CA ASP A 214 -12.19 -0.75 5.41
C ASP A 214 -12.42 0.65 4.82
N PRO A 215 -11.72 1.03 3.74
CA PRO A 215 -11.87 2.35 3.15
C PRO A 215 -13.31 2.56 2.71
N ILE A 216 -14.01 3.46 3.41
CA ILE A 216 -15.32 3.95 3.00
C ILE A 216 -15.15 4.60 1.63
N GLY A 217 -15.61 3.92 0.59
CA GLY A 217 -15.69 4.45 -0.76
C GLY A 217 -16.64 5.64 -0.81
N PRO A 218 -16.42 6.60 -1.72
CA PRO A 218 -17.37 7.68 -1.91
C PRO A 218 -18.66 7.15 -2.58
N ILE A 219 -19.73 7.17 -1.79
CA ILE A 219 -21.15 7.21 -2.20
C ILE A 219 -21.78 5.86 -2.62
N GLU A 220 -23.02 5.72 -2.20
CA GLU A 220 -23.95 4.59 -2.22
C GLU A 220 -23.94 3.76 -3.53
N LEU A 221 -23.57 2.49 -3.40
CA LEU A 221 -23.99 1.43 -4.33
C LEU A 221 -25.44 1.03 -4.02
N PRO A 222 -26.27 0.70 -5.02
CA PRO A 222 -27.48 -0.06 -4.77
C PRO A 222 -27.10 -1.45 -4.24
N ASP A 223 -27.67 -1.87 -3.10
CA ASP A 223 -27.38 -3.17 -2.51
C ASP A 223 -27.67 -4.32 -3.51
N PRO A 224 -26.72 -5.24 -3.75
CA PRO A 224 -27.00 -6.46 -4.48
C PRO A 224 -28.06 -7.30 -3.78
N ILE A 225 -29.04 -7.79 -4.54
CA ILE A 225 -30.15 -8.61 -4.06
C ILE A 225 -29.63 -9.79 -3.24
N PRO A 226 -30.15 -10.07 -2.02
CA PRO A 226 -29.63 -11.12 -1.17
C PRO A 226 -29.95 -12.51 -1.73
N ILE A 227 -28.92 -13.17 -2.27
CA ILE A 227 -28.95 -14.62 -2.51
C ILE A 227 -28.74 -15.30 -1.15
N PRO A 228 -29.62 -16.21 -0.70
CA PRO A 228 -29.47 -16.90 0.58
C PRO A 228 -28.38 -17.98 0.48
N MET A 229 -27.12 -17.57 0.64
CA MET A 229 -26.02 -18.48 0.93
C MET A 229 -25.92 -18.74 2.44
N PRO A 230 -25.51 -19.94 2.89
CA PRO A 230 -25.08 -20.15 4.27
C PRO A 230 -23.99 -19.14 4.61
N GLY A 231 -24.19 -18.36 5.68
CA GLY A 231 -23.29 -17.27 6.02
C GLY A 231 -21.90 -17.79 6.42
N PRO A 232 -20.84 -17.02 6.16
CA PRO A 232 -19.53 -17.31 6.74
C PRO A 232 -19.61 -17.13 8.26
N ASP A 233 -19.64 -18.23 9.02
CA ASP A 233 -19.48 -18.15 10.47
C ASP A 233 -18.05 -17.65 10.78
N PRO A 234 -17.84 -16.90 11.87
CA PRO A 234 -16.81 -15.88 11.90
C PRO A 234 -15.42 -16.46 12.18
N ALA A 235 -14.46 -16.01 11.36
CA ALA A 235 -13.04 -16.00 11.71
C ALA A 235 -12.79 -15.23 13.05
N PRO A 236 -11.54 -15.11 13.56
CA PRO A 236 -11.24 -14.47 14.87
C PRO A 236 -11.64 -12.98 15.02
N PHE A 237 -12.33 -12.42 14.03
CA PHE A 237 -13.18 -11.23 14.15
C PHE A 237 -14.08 -11.18 15.40
N ARG A 238 -14.39 -12.30 16.09
CA ARG A 238 -15.18 -12.23 17.34
C ARG A 238 -14.49 -11.49 18.49
N GLU A 239 -13.16 -11.36 18.52
CA GLU A 239 -12.52 -10.44 19.48
C GLU A 239 -12.45 -9.02 18.92
N SER A 240 -11.99 -8.84 17.67
CA SER A 240 -11.84 -7.50 17.11
C SER A 240 -13.16 -6.76 16.87
N LEU A 241 -14.23 -7.43 16.42
CA LEU A 241 -15.58 -6.86 16.33
C LEU A 241 -16.24 -6.68 17.70
N ARG A 242 -15.87 -7.47 18.72
CA ARG A 242 -16.36 -7.29 20.09
C ARG A 242 -15.67 -6.09 20.73
N ASN A 243 -14.36 -5.92 20.52
CA ASN A 243 -13.61 -4.73 20.90
C ASN A 243 -14.13 -3.49 20.15
N VAL A 244 -14.38 -3.56 18.83
CA VAL A 244 -14.99 -2.46 18.06
C VAL A 244 -16.44 -2.16 18.51
N ARG A 245 -17.23 -3.16 18.90
CA ARG A 245 -18.56 -2.95 19.49
C ARG A 245 -18.48 -2.35 20.90
N LEU A 246 -17.53 -2.77 21.74
CA LEU A 246 -17.25 -2.15 23.05
C LEU A 246 -16.76 -0.70 22.89
N LEU A 247 -15.85 -0.43 21.94
CA LEU A 247 -15.30 0.91 21.66
C LEU A 247 -16.37 1.87 21.12
N ARG A 248 -17.29 1.40 20.27
CA ARG A 248 -18.49 2.17 19.88
C ARG A 248 -19.44 2.39 21.06
N ALA A 249 -19.64 1.39 21.92
CA ALA A 249 -20.49 1.51 23.10
C ALA A 249 -19.89 2.44 24.20
N SER A 250 -18.56 2.59 24.22
CA SER A 250 -17.84 3.46 25.17
C SER A 250 -17.49 4.86 24.62
N GLY A 251 -17.85 5.16 23.37
CA GLY A 251 -17.59 6.48 22.75
C GLY A 251 -16.12 6.78 22.44
N ALA A 252 -15.28 5.76 22.26
CA ALA A 252 -13.86 5.94 22.00
C ALA A 252 -13.59 6.59 20.62
N LYS A 253 -12.65 7.54 20.58
CA LYS A 253 -12.25 8.22 19.33
C LYS A 253 -11.37 7.28 18.49
N ILE A 254 -11.74 7.08 17.23
CA ILE A 254 -10.94 6.31 16.26
C ILE A 254 -9.63 7.07 15.96
N PRO A 255 -8.43 6.46 16.07
CA PRO A 255 -7.17 7.11 15.73
C PRO A 255 -7.13 7.63 14.29
N LEU A 256 -6.47 8.76 14.07
CA LEU A 256 -6.35 9.41 12.75
C LEU A 256 -4.89 9.40 12.28
N GLY A 257 -4.40 8.24 11.84
CA GLY A 257 -3.10 8.09 11.18
C GLY A 257 -2.72 6.62 11.05
N ASN A 258 -1.46 6.35 10.72
CA ASN A 258 -0.91 4.99 10.68
C ASN A 258 -0.70 4.44 12.10
N PRO A 259 -0.73 3.10 12.31
CA PRO A 259 -0.35 2.51 13.59
C PRO A 259 1.12 2.83 13.91
N PRO A 260 1.47 3.09 15.19
CA PRO A 260 2.80 3.54 15.57
C PRO A 260 3.77 2.36 15.63
N GLU A 261 4.26 1.93 14.47
CA GLU A 261 5.18 0.79 14.29
C GLU A 261 6.40 0.92 15.22
N LYS A 262 6.94 2.15 15.31
CA LYS A 262 8.04 2.56 16.20
C LYS A 262 7.75 2.31 17.69
N LEU A 263 6.51 2.46 18.15
CA LEU A 263 6.15 2.18 19.55
C LEU A 263 6.05 0.68 19.82
N GLY A 264 5.69 -0.13 18.82
CA GLY A 264 5.81 -1.58 18.88
C GLY A 264 7.27 -2.01 19.02
N GLU A 265 8.16 -1.47 18.18
CA GLU A 265 9.61 -1.70 18.27
C GLU A 265 10.16 -1.30 19.65
N ASP A 266 9.79 -0.13 20.17
CA ASP A 266 10.24 0.35 21.48
C ASP A 266 9.69 -0.47 22.64
N TYR A 267 8.43 -0.93 22.57
CA TYR A 267 7.86 -1.86 23.54
C TYR A 267 8.68 -3.15 23.62
N TYR A 268 9.03 -3.75 22.48
CA TYR A 268 9.83 -4.97 22.43
C TYR A 268 11.27 -4.77 22.88
N ALA A 269 11.90 -3.65 22.49
CA ALA A 269 13.25 -3.32 22.93
C ALA A 269 13.31 -3.07 24.45
N LEU A 270 12.38 -2.31 25.02
CA LEU A 270 12.31 -2.07 26.46
C LEU A 270 11.98 -3.34 27.25
N SER A 271 11.11 -4.20 26.71
CA SER A 271 10.75 -5.50 27.31
C SER A 271 11.94 -6.47 27.39
N SER A 272 12.80 -6.47 26.38
CA SER A 272 13.95 -7.39 26.29
C SER A 272 15.25 -6.85 26.87
N MET A 273 15.33 -5.54 27.17
CA MET A 273 16.54 -4.88 27.66
C MET A 273 16.69 -4.92 29.20
N PRO A 274 17.92 -5.09 29.75
CA PRO A 274 18.20 -4.97 31.17
C PRO A 274 17.85 -3.58 31.75
N ALA A 275 17.35 -3.52 32.98
CA ALA A 275 16.83 -2.30 33.60
C ALA A 275 17.84 -1.12 33.61
N GLU A 276 19.13 -1.42 33.76
CA GLU A 276 20.23 -0.44 33.78
C GLU A 276 20.41 0.27 32.42
N GLN A 277 20.11 -0.41 31.31
CA GLN A 277 20.27 0.14 29.95
C GLN A 277 19.03 0.91 29.47
N ARG A 278 17.85 0.64 30.05
CA ARG A 278 16.57 1.27 29.66
C ARG A 278 16.58 2.79 29.78
N LEU A 279 17.33 3.35 30.73
CA LEU A 279 17.42 4.80 30.90
C LEU A 279 18.13 5.49 29.74
N ALA A 280 19.27 4.94 29.30
CA ALA A 280 19.97 5.43 28.11
C ALA A 280 19.10 5.28 26.85
N TYR A 281 18.37 4.17 26.74
CA TYR A 281 17.43 3.93 25.63
C TYR A 281 16.30 4.97 25.55
N LEU A 282 15.71 5.32 26.70
CA LEU A 282 14.66 6.32 26.81
C LEU A 282 15.19 7.75 26.59
N ASP A 283 16.35 8.09 27.15
CA ASP A 283 16.94 9.44 27.04
C ASP A 283 17.28 9.84 25.61
N ASP A 284 17.66 8.87 24.79
CA ASP A 284 17.85 9.02 23.34
C ASP A 284 16.50 9.26 22.63
N ARG A 285 15.45 8.51 23.02
CA ARG A 285 14.10 8.50 22.43
C ARG A 285 13.15 9.50 23.06
N TYR A 286 13.45 10.77 22.81
CA TYR A 286 12.62 11.94 23.15
C TYR A 286 11.11 11.81 22.88
N TYR A 287 10.69 11.07 21.84
CA TYR A 287 9.27 10.93 21.47
C TYR A 287 8.49 9.99 22.41
N LEU A 288 9.17 9.23 23.26
CA LEU A 288 8.54 8.42 24.33
C LEU A 288 8.21 9.25 25.57
N TYR A 289 8.91 10.37 25.81
CA TYR A 289 8.70 11.23 26.99
C TYR A 289 7.23 11.66 27.20
N PRO A 290 6.47 12.02 26.15
CA PRO A 290 5.03 12.30 26.23
C PRO A 290 4.11 11.18 26.75
N ILE A 291 4.61 9.94 26.92
CA ILE A 291 3.83 8.77 27.39
C ILE A 291 3.93 8.60 28.91
N PHE A 292 5.07 8.97 29.52
CA PHE A 292 5.37 8.72 30.93
C PHE A 292 5.66 9.98 31.78
N CYS A 293 5.95 11.13 31.17
CA CYS A 293 6.13 12.39 31.90
C CYS A 293 4.84 13.21 31.99
N SER A 294 4.78 14.14 32.96
CA SER A 294 3.70 15.12 33.01
C SER A 294 3.94 16.18 31.94
N CYS A 295 2.97 16.40 31.06
CA CYS A 295 3.12 17.30 29.92
C CYS A 295 1.98 18.31 29.81
N SER A 296 2.32 19.55 29.47
CA SER A 296 1.38 20.57 29.00
C SER A 296 1.41 20.67 27.48
N THR A 297 0.25 20.91 26.87
CA THR A 297 0.08 21.02 25.42
C THR A 297 -0.51 22.39 25.09
N ARG A 298 0.02 23.07 24.06
CA ARG A 298 -0.58 24.29 23.50
C ARG A 298 -0.50 24.30 21.97
N LYS A 299 -1.55 24.80 21.30
CA LYS A 299 -1.48 25.14 19.87
C LYS A 299 -0.61 26.40 19.75
N VAL A 300 0.49 26.34 19.00
CA VAL A 300 1.39 27.48 18.78
C VAL A 300 1.08 28.22 17.49
N GLY A 301 0.38 27.58 16.55
CA GLY A 301 -0.20 28.21 15.38
C GLY A 301 -0.75 27.19 14.40
N GLU A 302 -0.93 27.64 13.16
CA GLU A 302 -1.28 26.80 12.02
C GLU A 302 -0.67 27.38 10.75
N THR A 303 -0.44 26.54 9.75
CA THR A 303 0.10 26.90 8.44
C THR A 303 -0.60 26.10 7.35
N ALA A 304 -0.62 26.63 6.12
CA ALA A 304 -1.07 25.87 4.96
C ALA A 304 -0.02 24.81 4.59
N VAL A 305 -0.47 23.78 3.86
CA VAL A 305 0.41 22.81 3.19
C VAL A 305 0.58 23.24 1.73
N ASP A 306 1.82 23.24 1.25
CA ASP A 306 2.20 23.58 -0.12
C ASP A 306 1.85 22.44 -1.11
N GLU A 307 1.97 22.68 -2.42
CA GLU A 307 1.53 21.74 -3.47
C GLU A 307 2.36 20.44 -3.52
N ASP A 308 3.61 20.50 -3.08
CA ASP A 308 4.51 19.35 -2.89
C ASP A 308 4.30 18.65 -1.53
N GLY A 309 3.30 19.07 -0.76
CA GLY A 309 2.96 18.52 0.54
C GLY A 309 3.84 19.05 1.67
N GLU A 310 4.84 19.90 1.41
CA GLU A 310 5.66 20.48 2.47
C GLU A 310 4.87 21.49 3.32
N PHE A 311 5.31 21.70 4.56
CA PHE A 311 4.85 22.80 5.41
C PHE A 311 5.98 23.33 6.27
N SER A 312 5.91 24.63 6.60
CA SER A 312 6.81 25.25 7.58
C SER A 312 6.08 26.29 8.43
N PHE A 313 6.48 26.39 9.70
CA PHE A 313 5.90 27.32 10.67
C PHE A 313 6.96 27.80 11.67
N CYS A 314 7.16 29.12 11.73
CA CYS A 314 8.10 29.76 12.64
C CYS A 314 7.37 30.65 13.66
N TYR A 315 7.73 30.54 14.94
CA TYR A 315 7.16 31.36 16.01
C TYR A 315 8.21 31.72 17.07
N ARG A 316 7.97 32.81 17.80
CA ARG A 316 8.83 33.22 18.91
C ARG A 316 8.58 32.33 20.12
N ARG A 317 9.61 31.63 20.60
CA ARG A 317 9.55 30.73 21.75
C ARG A 317 10.39 31.28 22.90
N ASN A 318 9.84 31.23 24.11
CA ASN A 318 10.57 31.60 25.33
C ASN A 318 11.48 30.44 25.79
N LEU A 319 12.52 30.77 26.56
CA LEU A 319 13.44 29.78 27.12
C LEU A 319 12.68 28.70 27.91
N THR A 320 13.05 27.44 27.69
CA THR A 320 12.44 26.28 28.34
C THR A 320 13.06 26.07 29.73
N THR A 321 12.23 25.77 30.72
CA THR A 321 12.68 25.47 32.10
C THR A 321 13.59 24.24 32.13
N SER A 322 14.66 24.31 32.93
CA SER A 322 15.57 23.16 33.14
C SER A 322 14.81 21.92 33.63
N GLY A 323 15.16 20.74 33.11
CA GLY A 323 14.50 19.46 33.41
C GLY A 323 13.22 19.17 32.60
N CYS A 324 12.80 20.06 31.69
CA CYS A 324 11.69 19.82 30.78
C CYS A 324 12.17 19.65 29.34
N ARG A 325 11.61 18.69 28.61
CA ARG A 325 11.82 18.49 27.16
C ARG A 325 10.62 19.02 26.38
N VAL A 326 10.86 19.63 25.23
CA VAL A 326 9.81 20.09 24.32
C VAL A 326 9.77 19.18 23.09
N THR A 327 8.55 18.79 22.73
CA THR A 327 8.24 17.99 21.55
C THR A 327 7.07 18.63 20.80
N TYR A 328 6.95 18.31 19.52
CA TYR A 328 5.90 18.80 18.64
C TYR A 328 5.04 17.64 18.18
N PHE A 329 3.73 17.87 18.06
CA PHE A 329 2.86 17.01 17.28
C PHE A 329 1.97 17.88 16.39
N TYR A 330 1.39 17.26 15.38
CA TYR A 330 0.65 17.95 14.34
C TYR A 330 -0.77 17.40 14.23
N LYS A 331 -1.71 18.25 13.86
CA LYS A 331 -3.02 17.83 13.37
C LYS A 331 -3.22 18.41 11.99
N VAL A 332 -3.66 17.60 11.04
CA VAL A 332 -3.94 18.07 9.68
C VAL A 332 -5.43 18.04 9.46
N ARG A 333 -5.98 19.21 9.11
CA ARG A 333 -7.37 19.36 8.67
C ARG A 333 -7.40 19.75 7.20
N GLN A 334 -8.33 19.17 6.45
CA GLN A 334 -8.56 19.47 5.04
C GLN A 334 -10.04 19.77 4.82
N TRP A 335 -10.35 20.69 3.91
CA TRP A 335 -11.73 21.00 3.55
C TRP A 335 -12.31 19.88 2.68
N GLN A 336 -13.38 19.24 3.14
CA GLN A 336 -14.03 18.13 2.46
C GLN A 336 -15.55 18.20 2.70
N GLY A 337 -16.37 18.11 1.64
CA GLY A 337 -17.82 18.08 1.78
C GLY A 337 -18.40 19.28 2.54
N ASN A 338 -17.89 20.49 2.26
CA ASN A 338 -18.25 21.75 2.92
C ASN A 338 -17.98 21.83 4.44
N GLN A 339 -17.02 21.07 4.95
CA GLN A 339 -16.55 21.16 6.34
C GLN A 339 -15.04 20.88 6.46
N TRP A 340 -14.43 21.36 7.55
CA TRP A 340 -13.07 20.98 7.92
C TRP A 340 -13.06 19.59 8.55
N VAL A 341 -12.40 18.63 7.92
CA VAL A 341 -12.25 17.27 8.43
C VAL A 341 -10.80 17.05 8.85
N TYR A 342 -10.57 16.52 10.06
CA TYR A 342 -9.23 16.08 10.47
C TYR A 342 -8.89 14.78 9.74
N ILE A 343 -7.80 14.82 8.98
CA ILE A 343 -7.29 13.71 8.17
C ILE A 343 -6.05 13.06 8.81
N TYR A 344 -5.41 13.74 9.76
CA TYR A 344 -4.31 13.23 10.59
C TYR A 344 -4.35 13.89 11.96
N ASP A 345 -4.07 13.15 13.03
CA ASP A 345 -3.95 13.63 14.41
C ASP A 345 -2.84 12.90 15.17
N GLY A 346 -1.64 13.47 15.14
CA GLY A 346 -0.44 12.93 15.78
C GLY A 346 -0.56 12.80 17.32
N SER A 347 -1.51 13.50 17.95
CA SER A 347 -1.78 13.30 19.38
C SER A 347 -2.47 11.97 19.68
N THR A 348 -3.20 11.41 18.71
CA THR A 348 -3.80 10.07 18.81
C THR A 348 -2.84 8.97 18.36
N THR A 349 -1.91 9.28 17.45
CA THR A 349 -0.91 8.29 16.99
C THR A 349 0.37 8.25 17.82
N HIS A 350 0.51 9.17 18.79
CA HIS A 350 1.73 9.34 19.60
C HIS A 350 2.99 9.64 18.76
N GLU A 351 2.82 10.27 17.59
CA GLU A 351 3.90 10.77 16.76
C GLU A 351 4.37 12.14 17.25
N TYR A 352 5.56 12.16 17.87
CA TYR A 352 6.17 13.36 18.44
C TYR A 352 7.56 13.63 17.83
N PHE A 353 7.83 14.91 17.56
CA PHE A 353 9.00 15.39 16.82
C PHE A 353 9.79 16.41 17.68
N ARG A 354 11.11 16.56 17.46
CA ARG A 354 11.88 17.71 17.98
C ARG A 354 11.74 18.89 17.02
N GLU A 355 12.19 20.05 17.47
CA GLU A 355 12.35 21.27 16.64
C GLU A 355 13.27 21.05 15.43
N SER A 356 14.27 20.18 15.56
CA SER A 356 15.24 19.86 14.50
C SER A 356 14.73 18.92 13.41
N ASP A 357 13.58 18.28 13.63
CA ASP A 357 13.16 17.12 12.85
C ASP A 357 12.26 17.54 11.70
N ASP A 358 12.48 16.96 10.51
CA ASP A 358 11.58 17.11 9.38
C ASP A 358 10.39 16.14 9.60
N ALA A 359 9.18 16.68 9.82
CA ALA A 359 8.02 15.90 10.27
C ALA A 359 7.26 15.23 9.10
N HIS A 360 7.61 13.97 8.80
CA HIS A 360 7.00 13.18 7.73
C HIS A 360 5.62 12.61 8.13
N LEU A 361 4.54 13.39 7.95
CA LEU A 361 3.19 13.00 8.33
C LEU A 361 2.56 12.09 7.25
N ARG A 362 2.12 10.90 7.65
CA ARG A 362 1.61 9.88 6.71
C ARG A 362 0.18 9.50 7.07
N THR A 363 -0.74 9.59 6.13
CA THR A 363 -2.15 9.25 6.36
C THR A 363 -2.81 8.58 5.16
N TRP A 364 -3.70 7.63 5.45
CA TRP A 364 -4.69 7.06 4.54
C TRP A 364 -5.86 7.98 4.17
N LYS A 365 -6.15 8.99 4.99
CA LYS A 365 -7.29 9.92 4.83
C LYS A 365 -6.82 11.23 4.20
N GLY A 366 -7.72 11.90 3.50
CA GLY A 366 -7.38 13.11 2.74
C GLY A 366 -7.55 12.93 1.24
N ARG A 367 -7.53 14.06 0.53
CA ARG A 367 -7.43 14.17 -0.93
C ARG A 367 -5.99 14.58 -1.21
N ALA A 368 -5.30 13.83 -2.07
CA ALA A 368 -3.95 14.20 -2.49
C ALA A 368 -4.01 15.11 -3.73
N CYS A 369 -2.97 15.90 -3.95
CA CYS A 369 -2.63 16.35 -5.29
C CYS A 369 -2.26 15.16 -6.17
N GLU A 370 -2.34 15.34 -7.48
CA GLU A 370 -1.64 14.45 -8.40
C GLU A 370 -0.13 14.63 -8.15
N PRO A 371 0.60 13.59 -7.72
CA PRO A 371 2.05 13.64 -7.75
C PRO A 371 2.43 13.73 -9.22
N GLY A 372 3.28 14.71 -9.57
CA GLY A 372 3.76 14.89 -10.94
C GLY A 372 4.31 13.59 -11.52
N ASP A 373 4.19 13.42 -12.83
CA ASP A 373 4.33 12.12 -13.48
C ASP A 373 5.67 11.42 -13.19
N ASP A 374 5.60 10.28 -12.46
CA ASP A 374 6.68 9.27 -12.39
C ASP A 374 6.87 8.52 -13.73
N ILE A 375 6.11 8.89 -14.76
CA ILE A 375 6.09 8.25 -16.07
C ILE A 375 7.33 8.74 -16.84
N PRO A 376 8.11 7.85 -17.49
CA PRO A 376 9.26 8.27 -18.29
C PRO A 376 8.87 9.33 -19.33
N ASP A 377 9.44 10.54 -19.21
CA ASP A 377 9.24 11.60 -20.20
C ASP A 377 9.92 11.22 -21.51
N ILE A 378 9.13 11.17 -22.58
CA ILE A 378 9.55 10.74 -23.93
C ILE A 378 9.63 11.93 -24.90
N GLY A 379 9.28 13.15 -24.47
CA GLY A 379 9.28 14.35 -25.31
C GLY A 379 8.31 14.33 -26.50
N THR A 380 7.31 13.44 -26.49
CA THR A 380 6.28 13.30 -27.54
C THR A 380 4.91 13.10 -26.91
N GLU A 381 3.85 13.63 -27.53
CA GLU A 381 2.47 13.38 -27.07
C GLU A 381 2.13 11.88 -27.07
N PHE A 382 1.49 11.39 -26.01
CA PHE A 382 1.14 9.98 -25.89
C PHE A 382 -0.15 9.68 -25.12
N VAL A 383 -0.69 8.49 -25.39
CA VAL A 383 -1.73 7.83 -24.60
C VAL A 383 -1.25 6.46 -24.16
N MET A 384 -1.42 6.14 -22.88
CA MET A 384 -1.10 4.81 -22.32
C MET A 384 -2.09 4.39 -21.23
N LEU A 385 -2.16 3.09 -20.95
CA LEU A 385 -2.70 2.57 -19.69
C LEU A 385 -1.64 2.79 -18.60
N GLU A 386 -1.94 3.60 -17.57
CA GLU A 386 -1.03 3.86 -16.44
C GLU A 386 -1.21 2.80 -15.34
N ASN A 387 -2.44 2.63 -14.85
CA ASN A 387 -2.74 1.70 -13.76
C ASN A 387 -3.99 0.86 -14.01
N ILE A 388 -4.01 -0.32 -13.38
CA ILE A 388 -5.18 -1.15 -13.14
C ILE A 388 -5.37 -1.21 -11.62
N GLY A 389 -6.39 -0.52 -11.10
CA GLY A 389 -6.45 -0.17 -9.68
C GLY A 389 -5.22 0.66 -9.26
N VAL A 390 -4.52 0.26 -8.20
CA VAL A 390 -3.21 0.83 -7.81
C VAL A 390 -2.02 0.19 -8.55
N ILE A 391 -2.22 -0.91 -9.28
CA ILE A 391 -1.10 -1.63 -9.90
C ILE A 391 -0.67 -0.95 -11.22
N PRO A 392 0.60 -0.54 -11.37
CA PRO A 392 1.12 -0.03 -12.64
C PRO A 392 1.01 -1.06 -13.78
N SER A 393 0.67 -0.60 -14.98
CA SER A 393 0.44 -1.47 -16.13
C SER A 393 1.69 -2.23 -16.60
N TRP A 394 2.91 -1.76 -16.29
CA TRP A 394 4.14 -2.50 -16.57
C TRP A 394 4.24 -3.84 -15.83
N LYS A 395 3.47 -4.03 -14.74
CA LYS A 395 3.37 -5.32 -14.02
C LYS A 395 2.45 -6.34 -14.70
N LEU A 396 1.73 -5.95 -15.76
CA LEU A 396 0.85 -6.81 -16.57
C LEU A 396 1.67 -7.54 -17.65
N ALA A 397 1.62 -8.87 -17.63
CA ALA A 397 2.24 -9.72 -18.65
C ALA A 397 1.39 -9.77 -19.94
N SER A 398 1.24 -8.64 -20.64
CA SER A 398 0.62 -8.63 -21.97
C SER A 398 1.63 -9.10 -23.04
N PRO A 399 1.22 -9.82 -24.09
CA PRO A 399 2.03 -9.97 -25.30
C PRO A 399 2.13 -8.61 -26.02
N VAL A 400 3.08 -8.49 -26.95
CA VAL A 400 3.22 -7.30 -27.81
C VAL A 400 2.04 -7.27 -28.79
N GLN A 401 1.48 -6.08 -29.02
CA GLN A 401 0.41 -5.86 -29.98
C GLN A 401 0.91 -6.06 -31.42
N ASP A 402 0.20 -6.84 -32.23
CA ASP A 402 0.58 -7.23 -33.59
C ASP A 402 -0.47 -6.86 -34.65
N SER A 403 -1.65 -6.43 -34.22
CA SER A 403 -2.74 -5.94 -35.06
C SER A 403 -3.51 -4.80 -34.36
N GLU A 404 -4.47 -4.18 -35.04
CA GLU A 404 -5.24 -3.05 -34.48
C GLU A 404 -5.98 -3.40 -33.18
N PHE A 405 -6.40 -4.66 -33.03
CA PHE A 405 -7.24 -5.15 -31.92
C PHE A 405 -6.75 -6.48 -31.33
N GLY A 406 -5.51 -6.88 -31.60
CA GLY A 406 -4.97 -8.19 -31.22
C GLY A 406 -3.49 -8.13 -30.84
N VAL A 407 -3.02 -9.20 -30.21
CA VAL A 407 -1.66 -9.33 -29.69
C VAL A 407 -1.04 -10.64 -30.15
N ASN A 408 0.30 -10.72 -30.14
CA ASN A 408 1.04 -11.95 -30.38
C ASN A 408 0.48 -13.14 -29.56
N THR A 409 0.50 -14.33 -30.17
CA THR A 409 0.03 -15.62 -29.62
C THR A 409 0.26 -15.79 -28.11
N PRO A 410 -0.79 -15.68 -27.27
CA PRO A 410 -0.65 -15.59 -25.82
C PRO A 410 -0.18 -16.88 -25.12
N ALA A 411 0.97 -16.83 -24.45
CA ALA A 411 1.47 -17.89 -23.58
C ALA A 411 0.57 -18.10 -22.33
N PRO A 412 0.64 -19.24 -21.61
CA PRO A 412 -0.27 -19.54 -20.50
C PRO A 412 -0.27 -18.52 -19.35
N THR A 413 0.85 -17.83 -19.13
CA THR A 413 1.02 -16.78 -18.12
C THR A 413 0.53 -15.40 -18.55
N ASP A 414 0.23 -15.22 -19.83
CA ASP A 414 -0.07 -13.89 -20.37
C ASP A 414 -1.47 -13.42 -19.97
N GLY A 415 -1.58 -12.11 -19.78
CA GLY A 415 -2.72 -11.42 -19.18
C GLY A 415 -2.74 -11.43 -17.64
N LEU A 416 -1.83 -12.16 -16.99
CA LEU A 416 -1.69 -12.13 -15.51
C LEU A 416 -0.82 -10.94 -15.06
N VAL A 417 -0.93 -10.60 -13.77
CA VAL A 417 -0.15 -9.51 -13.15
C VAL A 417 0.78 -10.04 -12.06
N SER A 418 1.95 -9.41 -11.91
CA SER A 418 2.92 -9.74 -10.86
C SER A 418 3.11 -8.57 -9.90
N HIS A 419 2.35 -8.53 -8.80
CA HIS A 419 2.40 -7.43 -7.82
C HIS A 419 2.66 -7.92 -6.39
N ASN A 420 1.72 -8.66 -5.79
CA ASN A 420 1.88 -9.29 -4.47
C ASN A 420 2.37 -10.75 -4.61
N TYR A 421 1.95 -11.41 -5.69
CA TYR A 421 2.38 -12.74 -6.09
C TYR A 421 2.72 -12.73 -7.59
N THR A 422 3.52 -13.70 -8.04
CA THR A 422 3.73 -13.91 -9.48
C THR A 422 2.52 -14.60 -10.12
N GLY A 423 2.02 -14.05 -11.22
CA GLY A 423 0.94 -14.66 -12.00
C GLY A 423 -0.42 -14.63 -11.29
N GLN A 424 -0.86 -13.45 -10.86
CA GLN A 424 -2.19 -13.23 -10.29
C GLN A 424 -3.23 -13.02 -11.40
N PRO A 425 -4.43 -13.62 -11.30
CA PRO A 425 -5.53 -13.34 -12.21
C PRO A 425 -6.29 -12.07 -11.80
N TRP A 426 -6.94 -11.48 -12.79
CA TRP A 426 -7.88 -10.39 -12.59
C TRP A 426 -9.28 -10.91 -12.24
N ALA A 427 -9.99 -10.24 -11.33
CA ALA A 427 -11.32 -10.66 -10.88
C ALA A 427 -12.17 -9.46 -10.42
N GLN A 428 -13.50 -9.66 -10.32
CA GLN A 428 -14.49 -8.64 -9.95
C GLN A 428 -14.42 -7.40 -10.85
N SER A 429 -14.46 -6.19 -10.27
CA SER A 429 -14.44 -4.92 -11.00
C SER A 429 -13.02 -4.40 -11.15
N LEU A 430 -12.55 -4.25 -12.39
CA LEU A 430 -11.25 -3.68 -12.72
C LEU A 430 -11.39 -2.19 -13.04
N SER A 431 -10.55 -1.35 -12.43
CA SER A 431 -10.54 0.10 -12.66
C SER A 431 -9.33 0.50 -13.51
N PHE A 432 -9.55 1.19 -14.62
CA PHE A 432 -8.48 1.59 -15.54
C PHE A 432 -8.15 3.08 -15.37
N ARG A 433 -6.89 3.40 -15.11
CA ARG A 433 -6.36 4.77 -15.20
C ARG A 433 -5.50 4.87 -16.44
N LEU A 434 -5.91 5.71 -17.37
CA LEU A 434 -5.14 6.07 -18.56
C LEU A 434 -4.30 7.32 -18.25
N LYS A 435 -3.17 7.48 -18.94
CA LYS A 435 -2.50 8.77 -19.05
C LYS A 435 -2.69 9.31 -20.45
N PHE A 436 -3.09 10.58 -20.53
CA PHE A 436 -3.08 11.41 -21.71
C PHE A 436 -2.09 12.54 -21.46
N THR A 437 -1.23 12.86 -22.43
CA THR A 437 -0.42 14.09 -22.36
C THR A 437 -1.25 15.32 -22.71
N GLU A 438 -0.96 16.46 -22.08
CA GLU A 438 -1.78 17.68 -22.19
C GLU A 438 -1.83 18.24 -23.63
N GLY A 439 -0.78 18.08 -24.43
CA GLY A 439 -0.72 18.58 -25.80
C GLY A 439 -1.65 17.86 -26.78
N LEU A 440 -2.15 16.66 -26.45
CA LEU A 440 -3.22 15.99 -27.21
C LEU A 440 -4.47 16.87 -27.39
N LYS A 441 -4.75 17.75 -26.41
CA LYS A 441 -5.83 18.73 -26.49
C LYS A 441 -5.68 19.67 -27.69
N ALA A 442 -4.46 20.16 -27.93
CA ALA A 442 -4.14 20.99 -29.09
C ALA A 442 -4.18 20.22 -30.41
N LEU A 443 -3.97 18.89 -30.39
CA LEU A 443 -4.15 18.02 -31.56
C LEU A 443 -5.63 17.74 -31.88
N GLY A 444 -6.54 18.12 -30.99
CA GLY A 444 -8.00 18.00 -31.15
C GLY A 444 -8.61 16.75 -30.52
N ALA A 445 -7.84 15.95 -29.76
CA ALA A 445 -8.38 14.82 -29.03
C ALA A 445 -9.26 15.31 -27.88
N LYS A 446 -10.53 14.88 -27.85
CA LYS A 446 -11.51 15.30 -26.83
C LYS A 446 -12.10 14.12 -26.07
N TYR A 447 -12.29 12.98 -26.74
CA TYR A 447 -12.90 11.81 -26.13
C TYR A 447 -12.00 10.58 -26.25
N TYR A 448 -12.19 9.62 -25.35
CA TYR A 448 -11.68 8.26 -25.46
C TYR A 448 -12.82 7.24 -25.36
N ARG A 449 -12.55 6.01 -25.79
CA ARG A 449 -13.41 4.84 -25.60
C ARG A 449 -12.56 3.70 -25.05
N VAL A 450 -13.17 2.87 -24.21
CA VAL A 450 -12.59 1.59 -23.78
C VAL A 450 -13.56 0.48 -24.16
N SER A 451 -13.05 -0.57 -24.78
CA SER A 451 -13.81 -1.76 -25.15
C SER A 451 -13.10 -3.04 -24.73
N VAL A 452 -13.85 -4.14 -24.64
CA VAL A 452 -13.37 -5.45 -24.23
C VAL A 452 -13.86 -6.52 -25.22
N ALA A 453 -12.96 -7.39 -25.68
CA ALA A 453 -13.30 -8.58 -26.46
C ALA A 453 -12.63 -9.82 -25.88
N GLU A 454 -13.19 -11.01 -26.10
CA GLU A 454 -12.49 -12.27 -25.78
C GLU A 454 -11.28 -12.44 -26.72
N ALA A 455 -10.19 -13.00 -26.23
CA ALA A 455 -9.00 -13.30 -27.02
C ALA A 455 -8.97 -14.78 -27.42
N ASN A 456 -8.83 -15.08 -28.71
CA ASN A 456 -8.62 -16.44 -29.18
C ASN A 456 -7.21 -16.97 -28.81
N GLY A 457 -6.92 -18.22 -29.15
CA GLY A 457 -5.61 -18.84 -28.92
C GLY A 457 -4.44 -18.17 -29.67
N ASN A 458 -4.71 -17.42 -30.74
CA ASN A 458 -3.71 -16.67 -31.50
C ASN A 458 -3.50 -15.24 -30.96
N GLY A 459 -4.42 -14.74 -30.13
CA GLY A 459 -4.41 -13.38 -29.57
C GLY A 459 -5.29 -12.37 -30.32
N ASP A 460 -6.10 -12.80 -31.28
CA ASP A 460 -7.09 -11.94 -31.95
C ASP A 460 -8.38 -11.80 -31.14
N ALA A 461 -9.09 -10.68 -31.33
CA ALA A 461 -10.42 -10.45 -30.78
C ALA A 461 -11.49 -11.39 -31.38
N VAL A 462 -12.32 -11.97 -30.52
CA VAL A 462 -13.46 -12.83 -30.86
C VAL A 462 -14.77 -12.08 -30.68
N GLY A 463 -15.63 -12.14 -31.69
CA GLY A 463 -16.96 -11.50 -31.67
C GLY A 463 -16.90 -9.98 -31.77
N THR A 464 -18.02 -9.33 -31.42
CA THR A 464 -18.11 -7.87 -31.37
C THR A 464 -17.57 -7.35 -30.04
N PRO A 465 -16.61 -6.42 -30.00
CA PRO A 465 -16.13 -5.84 -28.75
C PRO A 465 -17.26 -5.17 -27.95
N LEU A 466 -17.34 -5.49 -26.66
CA LEU A 466 -18.19 -4.81 -25.71
C LEU A 466 -17.62 -3.42 -25.43
N VAL A 467 -18.31 -2.36 -25.86
CA VAL A 467 -18.01 -1.00 -25.44
C VAL A 467 -18.45 -0.82 -23.99
N LEU A 468 -17.54 -0.38 -23.12
CA LEU A 468 -17.86 -0.11 -21.73
C LEU A 468 -18.60 1.23 -21.60
N THR A 469 -19.76 1.22 -20.95
CA THR A 469 -20.70 2.35 -20.88
C THR A 469 -21.04 2.79 -19.44
N ASN A 470 -20.28 2.34 -18.45
CA ASN A 470 -20.45 2.76 -17.05
C ASN A 470 -20.32 4.29 -16.91
N PRO A 471 -21.18 4.98 -16.13
CA PRO A 471 -21.03 6.42 -15.87
C PRO A 471 -19.69 6.73 -15.19
N ILE A 472 -18.95 7.71 -15.73
CA ILE A 472 -17.69 8.19 -15.19
C ILE A 472 -17.85 9.67 -14.86
N ALA A 473 -17.54 10.02 -13.62
CA ALA A 473 -17.41 11.41 -13.18
C ALA A 473 -16.11 11.59 -12.40
N TRP A 474 -15.41 12.68 -12.66
CA TRP A 474 -14.19 13.07 -11.95
C TRP A 474 -14.46 14.30 -11.12
N SER A 475 -13.92 14.32 -9.90
CA SER A 475 -13.89 15.49 -9.04
C SER A 475 -12.68 16.35 -9.34
N ARG A 476 -12.87 17.68 -9.38
CA ARG A 476 -11.81 18.70 -9.43
C ARG A 476 -11.97 19.70 -8.30
N TRP A 477 -10.94 20.50 -8.05
CA TRP A 477 -11.07 21.69 -7.23
C TRP A 477 -11.80 22.82 -8.01
N LYS A 478 -12.48 23.70 -7.27
CA LYS A 478 -13.25 24.84 -7.80
C LYS A 478 -13.33 25.96 -6.78
N TRP A 479 -13.10 27.20 -7.19
CA TRP A 479 -13.31 28.37 -6.34
C TRP A 479 -14.79 28.77 -6.29
N VAL A 480 -15.33 28.91 -5.08
CA VAL A 480 -16.68 29.40 -4.81
C VAL A 480 -16.58 30.57 -3.84
N GLY A 481 -16.54 31.79 -4.38
CA GLY A 481 -16.16 32.98 -3.62
C GLY A 481 -14.69 32.89 -3.17
N MET A 482 -14.42 33.09 -1.87
CA MET A 482 -13.08 32.93 -1.30
C MET A 482 -12.79 31.51 -0.76
N GLN A 483 -13.64 30.52 -1.08
CA GLN A 483 -13.50 29.15 -0.58
C GLN A 483 -13.24 28.18 -1.72
N LEU A 484 -12.23 27.33 -1.54
CA LEU A 484 -11.97 26.21 -2.43
C LEU A 484 -12.92 25.05 -2.08
N GLN A 485 -13.71 24.61 -3.04
CA GLN A 485 -14.64 23.49 -2.93
C GLN A 485 -14.28 22.42 -3.96
N THR A 486 -14.96 21.28 -3.92
CA THR A 486 -14.76 20.21 -4.91
C THR A 486 -16.02 19.98 -5.71
N GLU A 487 -15.91 20.03 -7.02
CA GLU A 487 -17.01 19.81 -7.96
C GLU A 487 -16.83 18.46 -8.67
N SER A 488 -17.90 17.68 -8.78
CA SER A 488 -17.94 16.47 -9.61
C SER A 488 -18.37 16.82 -11.03
N VAL A 489 -17.58 16.42 -12.01
CA VAL A 489 -17.76 16.67 -13.44
C VAL A 489 -17.99 15.33 -14.14
N SER A 490 -19.16 15.16 -14.77
CA SER A 490 -19.43 13.98 -15.59
C SER A 490 -18.55 13.99 -16.84
N LEU A 491 -17.80 12.91 -17.05
CA LEU A 491 -16.98 12.71 -18.24
C LEU A 491 -17.72 11.92 -19.31
N GLY A 492 -18.63 11.01 -18.94
CA GLY A 492 -19.43 10.21 -19.87
C GLY A 492 -20.24 9.09 -19.18
N PRO A 493 -20.87 8.18 -19.95
CA PRO A 493 -20.76 8.04 -21.40
C PRO A 493 -21.47 9.16 -22.16
N ASN A 494 -20.89 9.54 -23.29
CA ASN A 494 -21.47 10.44 -24.29
C ASN A 494 -21.75 9.65 -25.57
N THR A 495 -22.69 10.16 -26.36
CA THR A 495 -22.91 9.75 -27.74
C THR A 495 -22.58 10.94 -28.64
N VAL A 496 -21.64 10.76 -29.57
CA VAL A 496 -21.20 11.80 -30.52
C VAL A 496 -21.21 11.21 -31.93
N GLY A 497 -22.04 11.79 -32.80
CA GLY A 497 -22.34 11.17 -34.10
C GLY A 497 -22.95 9.79 -33.92
N SER A 498 -22.39 8.78 -34.58
CA SER A 498 -22.76 7.37 -34.43
C SER A 498 -22.01 6.62 -33.32
N ASN A 499 -21.04 7.27 -32.65
CA ASN A 499 -20.23 6.63 -31.61
C ASN A 499 -20.86 6.83 -30.22
N ALA A 500 -21.26 5.72 -29.59
CA ALA A 500 -21.67 5.66 -28.18
C ALA A 500 -20.49 5.23 -27.29
N GLY A 501 -20.63 5.44 -25.97
CA GLY A 501 -19.62 5.04 -24.97
C GLY A 501 -18.33 5.87 -25.02
N LEU A 502 -18.45 7.15 -25.39
CA LEU A 502 -17.32 8.09 -25.44
C LEU A 502 -17.20 8.87 -24.13
N TYR A 503 -15.97 9.11 -23.67
CA TYR A 503 -15.70 9.78 -22.39
C TYR A 503 -14.75 10.95 -22.59
N THR A 504 -15.07 12.10 -22.01
CA THR A 504 -14.27 13.32 -22.13
C THR A 504 -12.91 13.11 -21.47
N ILE A 505 -11.83 13.44 -22.16
CA ILE A 505 -10.47 13.39 -21.61
C ILE A 505 -10.34 14.52 -20.57
N PRO A 506 -10.01 14.21 -19.29
CA PRO A 506 -9.87 15.20 -18.23
C PRO A 506 -8.48 15.85 -18.29
N TYR A 507 -8.29 16.80 -19.21
CA TYR A 507 -7.05 17.58 -19.32
C TYR A 507 -6.88 18.51 -18.11
N GLU A 508 -5.64 18.79 -17.72
CA GLU A 508 -5.35 19.58 -16.53
C GLU A 508 -5.74 21.06 -16.74
N SER A 509 -5.62 21.58 -17.96
CA SER A 509 -6.14 22.91 -18.30
C SER A 509 -7.66 23.05 -18.22
N ASP A 510 -8.42 21.95 -18.07
CA ASP A 510 -9.86 21.98 -17.77
C ASP A 510 -10.17 22.02 -16.25
N ALA A 511 -9.16 22.05 -15.37
CA ALA A 511 -9.31 22.20 -13.92
C ALA A 511 -8.47 23.37 -13.36
N PRO A 512 -8.69 24.63 -13.82
CA PRO A 512 -7.82 25.77 -13.50
C PRO A 512 -7.79 26.19 -12.02
N ASP A 513 -8.76 25.76 -11.23
CA ASP A 513 -8.92 26.12 -9.82
C ASP A 513 -8.13 25.21 -8.87
N GLY A 514 -6.97 24.69 -9.29
CA GLY A 514 -6.10 23.81 -8.49
C GLY A 514 -6.16 22.33 -8.86
N GLY A 515 -6.62 21.99 -10.07
CA GLY A 515 -6.45 20.68 -10.69
C GLY A 515 -7.53 19.64 -10.42
N TRP A 516 -7.41 18.51 -11.12
CA TRP A 516 -8.20 17.31 -10.84
C TRP A 516 -7.77 16.67 -9.51
N LEU A 517 -8.70 15.98 -8.84
CA LEU A 517 -8.31 15.16 -7.68
C LEU A 517 -7.52 13.93 -8.14
N TRP A 518 -6.50 13.57 -7.36
CA TRP A 518 -5.68 12.41 -7.68
C TRP A 518 -6.44 11.08 -7.62
N PHE A 519 -5.91 10.11 -8.39
CA PHE A 519 -6.26 8.70 -8.34
C PHE A 519 -7.72 8.42 -8.71
N GLN A 520 -8.13 9.01 -9.84
CA GLN A 520 -9.44 8.81 -10.45
C GLN A 520 -9.30 7.95 -11.71
N PHE A 521 -10.36 7.19 -12.00
CA PHE A 521 -10.34 6.16 -13.03
C PHE A 521 -11.12 6.59 -14.27
N HIS A 522 -10.57 6.25 -15.43
CA HIS A 522 -11.12 6.55 -16.74
C HIS A 522 -12.22 5.56 -17.15
N GLN A 523 -12.19 4.32 -16.66
CA GLN A 523 -13.23 3.34 -16.89
C GLN A 523 -13.22 2.23 -15.83
N TRP A 524 -14.35 1.53 -15.68
CA TRP A 524 -14.49 0.30 -14.90
C TRP A 524 -15.01 -0.83 -15.81
N TRP A 525 -14.53 -2.05 -15.58
CA TRP A 525 -15.05 -3.28 -16.22
C TRP A 525 -15.44 -4.28 -15.13
N ASN A 526 -16.69 -4.75 -15.10
CA ASN A 526 -17.17 -5.70 -14.11
C ASN A 526 -17.22 -7.12 -14.70
N THR A 527 -16.18 -7.90 -14.41
CA THR A 527 -15.97 -9.26 -14.93
C THR A 527 -16.99 -10.29 -14.45
N LEU A 528 -17.95 -9.92 -13.58
CA LEU A 528 -19.01 -10.80 -13.07
C LEU A 528 -20.36 -10.67 -13.79
N VAL A 529 -20.67 -9.51 -14.37
CA VAL A 529 -22.04 -9.21 -14.86
C VAL A 529 -22.10 -8.59 -16.26
N ASP A 530 -20.98 -8.02 -16.75
CA ASP A 530 -20.91 -7.54 -18.13
C ASP A 530 -21.15 -8.73 -19.11
N PRO A 531 -21.93 -8.53 -20.18
CA PRO A 531 -23.09 -9.37 -20.49
C PRO A 531 -22.82 -10.88 -20.61
N VAL A 532 -23.10 -11.60 -19.51
CA VAL A 532 -23.63 -12.99 -19.42
C VAL A 532 -22.80 -14.12 -20.10
N SER A 533 -21.69 -13.82 -20.76
CA SER A 533 -20.78 -14.81 -21.36
C SER A 533 -19.29 -14.47 -21.20
N ILE A 534 -18.92 -13.66 -20.19
CA ILE A 534 -17.52 -13.54 -19.77
C ILE A 534 -17.11 -14.82 -19.04
N VAL A 535 -16.68 -15.81 -19.82
CA VAL A 535 -16.07 -17.05 -19.34
C VAL A 535 -14.71 -16.71 -18.71
N ASN A 536 -14.27 -17.52 -17.75
CA ASN A 536 -12.90 -17.40 -17.22
C ASN A 536 -11.89 -17.65 -18.34
N GLY A 537 -11.05 -16.67 -18.67
CA GLY A 537 -10.27 -16.69 -19.90
C GLY A 537 -9.46 -15.43 -20.14
N LYS A 538 -9.07 -15.23 -21.40
CA LYS A 538 -8.24 -14.12 -21.85
C LYS A 538 -9.08 -13.10 -22.61
N TYR A 539 -8.83 -11.83 -22.36
CA TYR A 539 -9.60 -10.70 -22.88
C TYR A 539 -8.66 -9.58 -23.34
N LEU A 540 -9.05 -8.92 -24.43
CA LEU A 540 -8.35 -7.78 -25.01
C LEU A 540 -9.09 -6.52 -24.57
N VAL A 541 -8.44 -5.71 -23.73
CA VAL A 541 -8.92 -4.38 -23.35
C VAL A 541 -8.28 -3.38 -24.30
N THR A 542 -9.11 -2.64 -25.03
CA THR A 542 -8.68 -1.73 -26.09
C THR A 542 -9.07 -0.29 -25.76
N VAL A 543 -8.16 0.66 -26.02
CA VAL A 543 -8.35 2.10 -25.88
C VAL A 543 -8.28 2.78 -27.24
N GLU A 544 -9.30 3.57 -27.56
CA GLU A 544 -9.40 4.39 -28.78
C GLU A 544 -9.57 5.88 -28.41
N VAL A 545 -9.15 6.80 -29.29
CA VAL A 545 -9.20 8.26 -29.08
C VAL A 545 -10.00 8.91 -30.20
N PHE A 546 -10.77 9.97 -29.88
CA PHE A 546 -11.67 10.65 -30.81
C PHE A 546 -11.60 12.17 -30.67
N ASP A 547 -11.90 12.86 -31.76
CA ASP A 547 -12.06 14.32 -31.80
C ASP A 547 -13.42 14.79 -31.25
N ALA A 548 -13.61 16.11 -31.21
CA ALA A 548 -14.84 16.71 -30.72
C ALA A 548 -16.11 16.40 -31.55
N SER A 549 -15.95 15.92 -32.80
CA SER A 549 -17.02 15.50 -33.69
C SER A 549 -17.28 13.99 -33.65
N GLY A 550 -16.52 13.24 -32.85
CA GLY A 550 -16.62 11.79 -32.74
C GLY A 550 -15.89 11.03 -33.85
N ASN A 551 -15.00 11.68 -34.62
CA ASN A 551 -14.12 10.98 -35.55
C ASN A 551 -12.95 10.36 -34.78
N ARG A 552 -12.56 9.13 -35.11
CA ARG A 552 -11.43 8.46 -34.46
C ARG A 552 -10.10 9.10 -34.90
N LEU A 553 -9.21 9.29 -33.94
CA LEU A 553 -7.84 9.77 -34.13
C LEU A 553 -6.86 8.60 -33.98
N LYS A 554 -5.76 8.63 -34.73
CA LYS A 554 -4.71 7.60 -34.67
C LYS A 554 -3.30 8.22 -34.73
N PRO A 555 -2.27 7.55 -34.20
CA PRO A 555 -0.87 7.96 -34.37
C PRO A 555 -0.51 8.05 -35.86
N ASN A 556 0.27 9.07 -36.24
CA ASN A 556 0.67 9.29 -37.62
C ASN A 556 1.41 8.07 -38.21
N GLY A 557 0.89 7.50 -39.30
CA GLY A 557 1.47 6.34 -39.98
C GLY A 557 1.15 4.99 -39.33
N SER A 558 0.31 4.97 -38.28
CA SER A 558 -0.16 3.74 -37.65
C SER A 558 -1.12 2.95 -38.54
N VAL A 559 -1.11 1.62 -38.35
CA VAL A 559 -2.02 0.69 -39.03
C VAL A 559 -3.40 0.78 -38.37
N GLY A 560 -4.44 0.94 -39.20
CA GLY A 560 -5.84 0.96 -38.78
C GLY A 560 -6.60 2.23 -39.14
N LEU A 561 -7.87 2.28 -38.73
CA LEU A 561 -8.81 3.36 -39.06
C LEU A 561 -8.66 4.57 -38.14
N GLY A 562 -8.75 5.77 -38.71
CA GLY A 562 -8.74 7.05 -38.00
C GLY A 562 -8.00 8.15 -38.76
N THR A 563 -8.09 9.38 -38.25
CA THR A 563 -7.35 10.54 -38.76
C THR A 563 -5.96 10.58 -38.12
N ASP A 564 -4.90 10.63 -38.95
CA ASP A 564 -3.52 10.74 -38.48
C ASP A 564 -3.27 12.03 -37.67
N LYS A 565 -2.62 11.89 -36.52
CA LYS A 565 -2.22 12.98 -35.63
C LYS A 565 -0.83 12.70 -35.03
N PRO A 566 -0.02 13.73 -34.71
CA PRO A 566 1.33 13.57 -34.19
C PRO A 566 1.36 13.23 -32.69
N PHE A 567 0.80 12.07 -32.34
CA PHE A 567 0.92 11.46 -31.01
C PHE A 567 1.30 9.98 -31.17
N THR A 568 1.55 9.28 -30.05
CA THR A 568 1.82 7.85 -30.02
C THR A 568 0.93 7.13 -29.01
N PHE A 569 0.47 5.92 -29.33
CA PHE A 569 0.07 5.00 -28.26
C PHE A 569 1.35 4.40 -27.66
N ARG A 570 1.39 4.28 -26.33
CA ARG A 570 2.54 3.75 -25.59
C ARG A 570 2.11 2.59 -24.71
N ARG A 571 2.95 1.56 -24.66
CA ARG A 571 2.85 0.47 -23.70
C ARG A 571 3.94 0.63 -22.65
N TRP A 572 3.58 0.63 -21.37
CA TRP A 572 4.56 0.55 -20.28
C TRP A 572 5.09 -0.89 -20.19
N THR A 573 6.41 -1.09 -20.33
CA THR A 573 7.03 -2.42 -20.40
C THR A 573 7.97 -2.73 -19.24
N THR A 574 8.59 -1.70 -18.65
CA THR A 574 9.23 -1.78 -17.33
C THR A 574 8.95 -0.48 -16.57
N GLU A 575 9.26 -0.40 -15.28
CA GLU A 575 9.09 0.81 -14.46
C GLU A 575 9.61 2.09 -15.15
N THR A 576 10.74 2.01 -15.85
CA THR A 576 11.39 3.16 -16.51
C THR A 576 11.35 3.15 -18.04
N ILE A 577 10.65 2.20 -18.70
CA ILE A 577 10.66 2.06 -20.16
C ILE A 577 9.24 1.87 -20.72
N THR A 578 8.93 2.62 -21.77
CA THR A 578 7.70 2.52 -22.54
C THR A 578 7.98 2.34 -24.03
N ASP A 579 7.30 1.41 -24.68
CA ASP A 579 7.44 1.13 -26.11
C ASP A 579 6.30 1.76 -26.92
N ALA A 580 6.60 2.14 -28.17
CA ALA A 580 5.60 2.70 -29.09
C ALA A 580 4.73 1.60 -29.71
N VAL A 581 3.42 1.87 -29.80
CA VAL A 581 2.42 1.00 -30.42
C VAL A 581 2.02 1.60 -31.76
N ASN A 582 2.32 0.87 -32.85
CA ASN A 582 2.19 1.33 -34.23
C ASN A 582 0.80 1.08 -34.84
N PHE A 583 -0.24 1.11 -34.01
CA PHE A 583 -1.63 0.80 -34.37
C PHE A 583 -2.57 1.94 -34.00
N ALA A 584 -3.74 1.98 -34.63
CA ALA A 584 -4.75 3.01 -34.40
C ALA A 584 -5.50 2.88 -33.06
N ALA A 585 -5.19 1.88 -32.24
CA ALA A 585 -5.69 1.69 -30.88
C ALA A 585 -4.60 1.05 -30.01
N LEU A 586 -4.71 1.22 -28.69
CA LEU A 586 -3.85 0.57 -27.69
C LEU A 586 -4.59 -0.63 -27.10
N THR A 587 -4.07 -1.84 -27.30
CA THR A 587 -4.67 -3.08 -26.82
C THR A 587 -3.77 -3.82 -25.85
N HIS A 588 -4.34 -4.27 -24.73
CA HIS A 588 -3.68 -5.04 -23.69
C HIS A 588 -4.44 -6.34 -23.42
N LEU A 589 -3.70 -7.44 -23.19
CA LEU A 589 -4.28 -8.71 -22.79
C LEU A 589 -4.47 -8.78 -21.27
N PHE A 590 -5.62 -9.30 -20.82
CA PHE A 590 -6.00 -9.53 -19.43
C PHE A 590 -6.47 -10.98 -19.26
N HIS A 591 -6.00 -11.67 -18.23
CA HIS A 591 -6.47 -13.01 -17.86
C HIS A 591 -7.39 -12.90 -16.65
N VAL A 592 -8.69 -13.07 -16.91
CA VAL A 592 -9.75 -12.98 -15.92
C VAL A 592 -10.06 -14.36 -15.35
N ASN A 593 -10.15 -14.44 -14.02
CA ASN A 593 -10.62 -15.62 -13.32
C ASN A 593 -11.46 -15.26 -12.09
N ASN A 594 -12.75 -15.59 -12.14
CA ASN A 594 -13.71 -15.47 -11.06
C ASN A 594 -14.04 -16.84 -10.42
N VAL A 595 -13.13 -17.82 -10.51
CA VAL A 595 -13.28 -19.14 -9.84
C VAL A 595 -12.58 -19.08 -8.48
N SER A 596 -13.28 -19.45 -7.41
CA SER A 596 -12.68 -19.55 -6.06
C SER A 596 -11.71 -20.72 -5.94
N CYS A 597 -10.82 -20.64 -4.96
CA CYS A 597 -10.10 -21.79 -4.45
C CYS A 597 -11.09 -22.76 -3.77
N TYR A 598 -10.69 -24.02 -3.68
CA TYR A 598 -11.39 -25.05 -2.95
C TYR A 598 -10.58 -25.46 -1.72
N GLY A 599 -11.26 -25.70 -0.60
CA GLY A 599 -10.69 -26.10 0.68
C GLY A 599 -11.71 -26.92 1.47
N ASP A 600 -11.32 -28.11 1.94
CA ASP A 600 -12.21 -29.08 2.60
C ASP A 600 -11.42 -30.07 3.46
N ILE A 601 -11.89 -30.40 4.67
CA ILE A 601 -11.34 -31.42 5.57
C ILE A 601 -12.26 -32.64 5.55
N VAL A 602 -11.84 -33.70 4.87
CA VAL A 602 -12.72 -34.86 4.59
C VAL A 602 -12.55 -36.04 5.53
N ASP A 603 -11.44 -36.12 6.29
CA ASP A 603 -11.23 -37.16 7.30
C ASP A 603 -10.15 -36.80 8.32
N LEU A 604 -10.23 -37.45 9.49
CA LEU A 604 -9.16 -37.47 10.49
C LEU A 604 -8.53 -38.86 10.53
N ARG A 605 -7.20 -38.96 10.59
CA ARG A 605 -6.48 -40.23 10.51
C ARG A 605 -5.70 -40.55 11.77
N LYS A 606 -5.90 -41.76 12.32
CA LYS A 606 -4.96 -42.38 13.27
C LYS A 606 -4.12 -43.43 12.55
N ASN A 607 -2.80 -43.32 12.61
CA ASN A 607 -1.86 -44.20 11.92
C ASN A 607 -2.21 -44.40 10.43
N SER A 608 -2.54 -43.29 9.75
CA SER A 608 -3.02 -43.23 8.36
C SER A 608 -4.37 -43.90 8.06
N VAL A 609 -5.07 -44.46 9.05
CA VAL A 609 -6.43 -45.00 8.89
C VAL A 609 -7.45 -43.85 9.03
N PRO A 610 -8.21 -43.50 7.98
CA PRO A 610 -9.15 -42.38 8.02
C PRO A 610 -10.45 -42.72 8.78
N SER A 611 -11.00 -41.70 9.43
CA SER A 611 -12.32 -41.67 10.06
C SER A 611 -13.10 -40.47 9.53
N ILE A 612 -14.37 -40.72 9.18
CA ILE A 612 -15.33 -39.73 8.65
C ILE A 612 -16.56 -39.55 9.56
N GLU A 613 -16.50 -40.08 10.78
CA GLU A 613 -17.56 -39.94 11.78
C GLU A 613 -17.73 -38.46 12.19
N GLU A 614 -18.97 -38.05 12.45
CA GLU A 614 -19.30 -36.68 12.90
C GLU A 614 -18.72 -36.36 14.29
N CYS A 615 -18.66 -37.35 15.18
CA CYS A 615 -18.25 -37.20 16.58
C CYS A 615 -16.90 -37.88 16.85
N GLN A 616 -15.80 -37.19 16.55
CA GLN A 616 -14.45 -37.74 16.59
C GLN A 616 -13.84 -37.78 18.01
N PHE A 617 -13.84 -38.96 18.65
CA PHE A 617 -13.14 -39.24 19.91
C PHE A 617 -12.04 -40.30 19.69
N ILE A 618 -10.80 -39.86 19.49
CA ILE A 618 -9.71 -40.74 19.05
C ILE A 618 -8.80 -41.11 20.23
N GLN A 619 -8.87 -42.37 20.66
CA GLN A 619 -7.97 -42.95 21.66
C GLN A 619 -6.70 -43.54 21.01
N GLY A 620 -5.54 -43.37 21.64
CA GLY A 620 -4.27 -43.86 21.10
C GLY A 620 -3.09 -43.88 22.07
N CYS A 621 -2.02 -44.54 21.65
CA CYS A 621 -0.74 -44.61 22.34
C CYS A 621 0.05 -43.29 22.22
N THR A 622 1.06 -43.08 23.08
CA THR A 622 2.00 -41.94 23.01
C THR A 622 2.51 -41.66 21.59
N ASN A 623 2.84 -42.72 20.86
CA ASN A 623 3.52 -42.70 19.56
C ASN A 623 2.54 -42.91 18.39
N ASP A 624 1.23 -43.01 18.63
CA ASP A 624 0.25 -43.04 17.55
C ASP A 624 0.30 -41.70 16.79
N ASN A 625 0.22 -41.79 15.47
CA ASN A 625 0.27 -40.65 14.57
C ASN A 625 -1.14 -40.16 14.25
N PHE A 626 -1.37 -38.88 14.45
CA PHE A 626 -2.50 -38.12 13.94
C PHE A 626 -2.14 -37.43 12.63
N SER A 627 -3.03 -37.45 11.64
CA SER A 627 -2.94 -36.63 10.41
C SER A 627 -4.35 -36.36 9.86
N VAL A 628 -4.47 -35.46 8.89
CA VAL A 628 -5.75 -35.01 8.33
C VAL A 628 -5.79 -35.33 6.84
N GLY A 629 -6.91 -35.85 6.34
CA GLY A 629 -7.22 -35.89 4.92
C GLY A 629 -7.91 -34.61 4.49
N PHE A 630 -7.31 -33.85 3.57
CA PHE A 630 -7.84 -32.56 3.13
C PHE A 630 -7.65 -32.29 1.63
N TYR A 631 -8.38 -31.30 1.14
CA TYR A 631 -8.20 -30.68 -0.17
C TYR A 631 -7.86 -29.20 0.01
N ALA A 632 -6.91 -28.68 -0.76
CA ALA A 632 -6.63 -27.25 -0.88
C ALA A 632 -6.06 -26.97 -2.28
N PHE A 633 -6.87 -26.43 -3.19
CA PHE A 633 -6.45 -26.24 -4.58
C PHE A 633 -7.16 -25.08 -5.28
N HIS A 634 -6.61 -24.67 -6.42
CA HIS A 634 -7.34 -23.91 -7.44
C HIS A 634 -7.18 -24.59 -8.80
N VAL A 635 -8.26 -24.65 -9.58
CA VAL A 635 -8.31 -25.37 -10.86
C VAL A 635 -7.24 -24.88 -11.86
N ASN A 636 -7.00 -23.57 -11.88
CA ASN A 636 -6.00 -22.90 -12.73
C ASN A 636 -4.73 -22.49 -11.95
N ARG A 637 -4.49 -23.08 -10.77
CA ARG A 637 -3.32 -22.80 -9.89
C ARG A 637 -3.21 -21.33 -9.42
N PHE A 638 -4.34 -20.64 -9.31
CA PHE A 638 -4.43 -19.30 -8.69
C PHE A 638 -4.58 -19.31 -7.16
N MET A 639 -4.28 -20.44 -6.51
CA MET A 639 -4.00 -20.50 -5.08
C MET A 639 -2.61 -19.93 -4.81
N ALA A 640 -2.49 -19.03 -3.82
CA ALA A 640 -1.21 -18.49 -3.34
C ALA A 640 -0.56 -19.46 -2.35
N SER A 641 -1.34 -19.93 -1.39
CA SER A 641 -0.93 -20.91 -0.39
C SER A 641 -2.13 -21.55 0.31
N TYR A 642 -1.87 -22.59 1.09
CA TYR A 642 -2.76 -23.06 2.15
C TYR A 642 -2.00 -23.22 3.46
N SER A 643 -2.74 -23.25 4.56
CA SER A 643 -2.25 -23.54 5.90
C SER A 643 -3.29 -24.42 6.60
N LEU A 644 -2.81 -25.46 7.28
CA LEU A 644 -3.58 -26.39 8.09
C LEU A 644 -2.96 -26.42 9.49
N TRP A 645 -3.74 -26.10 10.51
CA TRP A 645 -3.29 -26.05 11.91
C TRP A 645 -4.37 -26.58 12.85
N TYR A 646 -3.98 -26.84 14.10
CA TYR A 646 -4.94 -27.07 15.19
C TYR A 646 -4.79 -26.07 16.32
N HIS A 647 -5.88 -25.81 17.03
CA HIS A 647 -5.94 -25.14 18.33
C HIS A 647 -6.33 -26.15 19.41
N ARG A 648 -5.57 -26.24 20.51
CA ARG A 648 -5.86 -27.19 21.61
C ARG A 648 -6.74 -26.55 22.69
N GLY A 649 -7.93 -27.11 22.93
CA GLY A 649 -8.84 -26.65 23.98
C GLY A 649 -9.23 -25.18 23.85
N LEU A 650 -9.46 -24.51 24.99
CA LEU A 650 -9.87 -23.10 25.05
C LEU A 650 -8.70 -22.10 25.00
N ASN A 651 -7.56 -22.44 25.61
CA ASN A 651 -6.40 -21.53 25.81
C ASN A 651 -5.05 -22.19 25.43
N GLY A 652 -5.07 -23.26 24.63
CA GLY A 652 -3.85 -23.97 24.22
C GLY A 652 -3.17 -23.33 23.01
N PRO A 653 -2.06 -23.91 22.55
CA PRO A 653 -1.32 -23.39 21.40
C PRO A 653 -2.08 -23.61 20.09
N ASN A 654 -1.90 -22.65 19.16
CA ASN A 654 -2.04 -22.90 17.73
C ASN A 654 -0.78 -23.62 17.22
N VAL A 655 -0.94 -24.75 16.53
CA VAL A 655 0.18 -25.54 16.00
C VAL A 655 -0.09 -25.92 14.54
N THR A 656 0.78 -25.47 13.65
CA THR A 656 0.75 -25.82 12.23
C THR A 656 1.05 -27.31 12.01
N ILE A 657 0.19 -27.97 11.23
CA ILE A 657 0.37 -29.33 10.73
C ILE A 657 1.08 -29.28 9.37
N GLU A 658 0.55 -28.49 8.43
CA GLU A 658 1.09 -28.38 7.07
C GLU A 658 0.80 -26.98 6.47
N THR A 659 1.71 -26.54 5.60
CA THR A 659 1.52 -25.36 4.72
C THR A 659 2.08 -25.70 3.35
N GLY A 660 1.47 -25.20 2.28
CA GLY A 660 1.98 -25.38 0.93
C GLY A 660 1.57 -24.26 -0.02
N THR A 661 2.26 -24.16 -1.16
CA THR A 661 2.01 -23.18 -2.24
C THR A 661 1.53 -23.83 -3.54
N THR A 662 1.46 -25.16 -3.57
CA THR A 662 0.96 -25.99 -4.68
C THR A 662 -0.34 -26.66 -4.27
N ASN A 663 -1.18 -27.01 -5.24
CA ASN A 663 -2.42 -27.77 -4.98
C ASN A 663 -2.15 -29.02 -4.12
N ALA A 664 -3.07 -29.30 -3.19
CA ALA A 664 -3.12 -30.46 -2.33
C ALA A 664 -4.48 -31.17 -2.55
N PRO A 665 -4.51 -32.40 -3.11
CA PRO A 665 -3.40 -33.10 -3.75
C PRO A 665 -2.88 -32.37 -5.00
N ALA A 666 -1.71 -32.80 -5.52
CA ALA A 666 -1.02 -32.10 -6.61
C ALA A 666 -1.83 -32.05 -7.93
N GLY A 667 -2.70 -33.03 -8.16
CA GLY A 667 -3.68 -33.03 -9.23
C GLY A 667 -5.00 -32.41 -8.77
N VAL A 668 -5.60 -31.55 -9.59
CA VAL A 668 -6.99 -31.12 -9.42
C VAL A 668 -7.88 -32.34 -9.72
N PRO A 669 -8.76 -32.79 -8.80
CA PRO A 669 -9.69 -33.88 -9.10
C PRO A 669 -10.59 -33.49 -10.28
N PRO A 670 -10.84 -34.38 -11.26
CA PRO A 670 -11.80 -34.08 -12.33
C PRO A 670 -13.16 -33.77 -11.70
N ILE A 671 -13.81 -32.66 -12.01
CA ILE A 671 -15.17 -32.38 -11.52
C ILE A 671 -16.15 -33.02 -12.54
N PRO A 672 -17.14 -33.84 -12.13
CA PRO A 672 -17.59 -34.16 -10.76
C PRO A 672 -17.15 -35.56 -10.28
N SER A 673 -15.88 -35.74 -9.94
CA SER A 673 -15.41 -36.89 -9.16
C SER A 673 -15.85 -36.73 -7.70
N PRO A 674 -16.13 -37.83 -6.98
CA PRO A 674 -16.37 -37.77 -5.55
C PRO A 674 -15.09 -37.29 -4.84
N LEU A 675 -15.13 -36.07 -4.31
CA LEU A 675 -14.17 -35.56 -3.34
C LEU A 675 -14.37 -36.37 -2.05
N ASN A 676 -13.37 -37.16 -1.68
CA ASN A 676 -13.48 -38.15 -0.61
C ASN A 676 -12.11 -38.50 -0.01
N SER A 677 -12.14 -39.16 1.14
CA SER A 677 -10.96 -39.55 1.93
C SER A 677 -9.90 -40.34 1.16
N ALA A 678 -10.29 -41.11 0.14
CA ALA A 678 -9.36 -41.95 -0.63
C ALA A 678 -8.47 -41.12 -1.57
N ASN A 679 -8.98 -39.98 -2.07
CA ASN A 679 -8.30 -39.11 -3.02
C ASN A 679 -7.73 -37.84 -2.37
N ALA A 680 -8.01 -37.60 -1.09
CA ALA A 680 -7.54 -36.42 -0.37
C ALA A 680 -6.04 -36.46 -0.09
N LYS A 681 -5.43 -35.27 0.03
CA LYS A 681 -4.05 -35.15 0.51
C LYS A 681 -4.02 -35.52 1.98
N GLN A 682 -3.23 -36.53 2.34
CA GLN A 682 -2.85 -36.76 3.71
C GLN A 682 -1.82 -35.71 4.15
N SER A 683 -2.09 -35.05 5.26
CA SER A 683 -1.18 -34.09 5.87
C SER A 683 0.08 -34.76 6.43
N ASN A 684 1.10 -33.96 6.72
CA ASN A 684 2.13 -34.32 7.69
C ASN A 684 1.50 -34.84 8.99
N SER A 685 2.15 -35.80 9.64
CA SER A 685 1.67 -36.37 10.89
C SER A 685 2.23 -35.67 12.13
N LYS A 686 1.46 -35.72 13.23
CA LYS A 686 1.88 -35.36 14.59
C LYS A 686 1.59 -36.54 15.51
N THR A 687 2.52 -36.85 16.41
CA THR A 687 2.27 -37.88 17.43
C THR A 687 1.26 -37.39 18.46
N PHE A 688 0.51 -38.31 19.07
CA PHE A 688 -0.39 -37.98 20.19
C PHE A 688 0.36 -37.28 21.34
N SER A 689 1.63 -37.63 21.56
CA SER A 689 2.48 -36.96 22.56
C SER A 689 2.83 -35.51 22.21
N GLU A 690 3.05 -35.18 20.93
CA GLU A 690 3.25 -33.78 20.50
C GLU A 690 1.96 -32.97 20.65
N MET A 691 0.80 -33.58 20.36
CA MET A 691 -0.47 -32.88 20.40
C MET A 691 -1.00 -32.65 21.82
N LEU A 692 -0.87 -33.64 22.70
CA LEU A 692 -1.36 -33.58 24.09
C LEU A 692 -0.32 -33.06 25.09
N GLU A 693 0.98 -33.07 24.76
CA GLU A 693 2.08 -32.75 25.66
C GLU A 693 1.99 -33.54 26.99
N THR A 694 1.69 -32.86 28.09
CA THR A 694 1.56 -33.43 29.45
C THR A 694 0.13 -33.90 29.77
N HIS A 695 -0.84 -33.57 28.92
CA HIS A 695 -2.26 -33.79 29.19
C HIS A 695 -2.65 -35.23 28.79
N GLN A 696 -3.60 -35.83 29.51
CA GLN A 696 -4.11 -37.16 29.14
C GLN A 696 -5.21 -37.10 28.07
N LYS A 697 -5.98 -36.00 28.03
CA LYS A 697 -6.99 -35.76 27.00
C LYS A 697 -7.26 -34.28 26.78
N CYS A 698 -7.59 -33.91 25.55
CA CYS A 698 -8.00 -32.55 25.16
C CYS A 698 -8.97 -32.61 23.97
N SER A 699 -9.83 -31.59 23.86
CA SER A 699 -10.48 -31.23 22.61
C SER A 699 -9.54 -30.39 21.74
N PHE A 700 -9.79 -30.40 20.43
CA PHE A 700 -9.03 -29.70 19.42
C PHE A 700 -9.99 -29.19 18.34
N ALA A 701 -9.70 -28.01 17.81
CA ALA A 701 -10.25 -27.54 16.53
C ALA A 701 -9.13 -27.57 15.49
N ILE A 702 -9.41 -28.07 14.30
CA ILE A 702 -8.53 -28.03 13.12
C ILE A 702 -9.08 -26.96 12.20
N GLU A 703 -8.21 -26.06 11.75
CA GLU A 703 -8.56 -25.04 10.77
C GLU A 703 -7.72 -25.25 9.52
N LEU A 704 -8.41 -25.34 8.37
CA LEU A 704 -7.81 -25.24 7.05
C LEU A 704 -8.12 -23.85 6.50
N ARG A 705 -7.12 -23.19 5.91
CA ARG A 705 -7.32 -21.94 5.17
C ARG A 705 -6.51 -21.91 3.89
N VAL A 706 -7.19 -21.57 2.80
CA VAL A 706 -6.69 -21.53 1.43
C VAL A 706 -6.73 -20.09 0.93
N TYR A 707 -5.58 -19.56 0.55
CA TYR A 707 -5.38 -18.16 0.20
C TYR A 707 -5.32 -17.98 -1.33
N PRO A 708 -6.10 -17.07 -1.92
CA PRO A 708 -6.12 -16.83 -3.37
C PRO A 708 -5.01 -15.87 -3.81
N LYS A 709 -4.70 -15.87 -5.11
CA LYS A 709 -3.87 -14.85 -5.79
C LYS A 709 -4.68 -13.69 -6.38
N HIS A 710 -5.99 -13.87 -6.53
CA HIS A 710 -6.91 -12.99 -7.26
C HIS A 710 -6.83 -11.53 -6.83
N THR A 711 -6.88 -10.63 -7.80
CA THR A 711 -6.83 -9.18 -7.57
C THR A 711 -7.74 -8.41 -8.51
N ASN A 712 -8.26 -7.28 -8.04
CA ASN A 712 -8.96 -6.26 -8.82
C ASN A 712 -8.05 -5.06 -9.14
N GLY A 713 -6.76 -5.16 -8.83
CA GLY A 713 -5.82 -4.04 -8.88
C GLY A 713 -5.76 -3.20 -7.61
N MET A 714 -6.69 -3.33 -6.67
CA MET A 714 -6.67 -2.60 -5.39
C MET A 714 -6.08 -3.42 -4.24
N GLY A 715 -6.14 -4.75 -4.30
CA GLY A 715 -5.60 -5.66 -3.29
C GLY A 715 -5.80 -7.13 -3.63
N ILE A 716 -5.51 -8.03 -2.68
CA ILE A 716 -5.89 -9.44 -2.78
C ILE A 716 -7.36 -9.59 -2.41
N ILE A 717 -8.12 -10.29 -3.24
CA ILE A 717 -9.54 -10.55 -2.98
C ILE A 717 -9.67 -11.87 -2.21
N HIS A 718 -9.65 -11.79 -0.88
CA HIS A 718 -9.74 -12.96 0.00
C HIS A 718 -11.05 -13.75 -0.14
N GLY A 719 -12.10 -13.18 -0.74
CA GLY A 719 -13.36 -13.89 -1.06
C GLY A 719 -13.23 -15.03 -2.07
N TYR A 720 -12.13 -15.11 -2.83
CA TYR A 720 -11.79 -16.30 -3.64
C TYR A 720 -10.97 -17.34 -2.87
N GLY A 721 -10.74 -17.13 -1.58
CA GLY A 721 -10.17 -18.15 -0.70
C GLY A 721 -11.21 -19.19 -0.29
N ALA A 722 -10.74 -20.20 0.44
CA ALA A 722 -11.60 -21.17 1.11
C ALA A 722 -11.11 -21.38 2.54
N SER A 723 -11.99 -21.84 3.41
CA SER A 723 -11.64 -22.26 4.77
C SER A 723 -12.62 -23.31 5.23
N ASP A 724 -12.12 -24.24 6.03
CA ASP A 724 -12.94 -25.29 6.64
C ASP A 724 -12.44 -25.57 8.08
N THR A 725 -13.29 -26.17 8.91
CA THR A 725 -13.02 -26.38 10.33
C THR A 725 -13.62 -27.69 10.83
N ALA A 726 -12.77 -28.56 11.39
CA ALA A 726 -13.17 -29.82 12.01
C ALA A 726 -12.89 -29.79 13.53
N ALA A 727 -13.68 -30.50 14.33
CA ALA A 727 -13.48 -30.61 15.77
C ALA A 727 -13.36 -32.08 16.20
N PHE A 728 -12.48 -32.35 17.17
CA PHE A 728 -12.24 -33.70 17.69
C PHE A 728 -11.67 -33.67 19.10
N ALA A 729 -11.61 -34.83 19.75
CA ALA A 729 -10.89 -35.02 21.00
C ALA A 729 -9.86 -36.15 20.85
N LEU A 730 -8.69 -35.95 21.47
CA LEU A 730 -7.69 -37.00 21.66
C LEU A 730 -7.64 -37.44 23.12
N GLU A 731 -7.48 -38.74 23.33
CA GLU A 731 -7.17 -39.33 24.64
C GLU A 731 -5.99 -40.29 24.52
N LYS A 732 -5.00 -40.10 25.38
CA LYS A 732 -3.81 -40.93 25.50
C LYS A 732 -4.09 -42.07 26.48
N VAL A 733 -3.88 -43.30 26.02
CA VAL A 733 -4.07 -44.51 26.85
C VAL A 733 -2.73 -45.23 27.10
N LEU A 734 -2.66 -45.97 28.20
CA LEU A 734 -1.54 -46.88 28.48
C LEU A 734 -1.59 -48.05 27.51
N CYS A 735 -0.68 -48.05 26.54
CA CYS A 735 -0.50 -49.18 25.65
C CYS A 735 0.46 -50.19 26.30
N LEU A 736 -0.05 -51.38 26.56
CA LEU A 736 0.80 -52.54 26.87
C LEU A 736 1.63 -52.85 25.63
N GLU A 737 2.96 -52.87 25.78
CA GLU A 737 3.80 -53.60 24.83
C GLU A 737 3.36 -55.05 24.90
N ALA A 738 2.67 -55.53 23.86
CA ALA A 738 2.44 -56.95 23.70
C ALA A 738 3.82 -57.61 23.57
N PRO A 739 4.22 -58.52 24.48
CA PRO A 739 5.47 -59.22 24.33
C PRO A 739 5.48 -59.92 22.98
N LEU A 740 6.61 -59.91 22.29
CA LEU A 740 6.85 -60.79 21.16
C LEU A 740 6.81 -62.24 21.67
N ILE A 741 5.60 -62.82 21.72
CA ILE A 741 5.42 -64.26 21.85
C ILE A 741 5.91 -64.85 20.53
N SER A 742 7.20 -65.19 20.52
CA SER A 742 7.81 -66.04 19.50
C SER A 742 6.93 -67.28 19.36
N ARG A 743 6.28 -67.43 18.19
CA ARG A 743 5.57 -68.66 17.85
C ARG A 743 6.57 -69.82 17.99
N PRO A 744 6.25 -70.90 18.73
CA PRO A 744 7.06 -72.10 18.66
C PRO A 744 7.01 -72.65 17.24
N GLU A 745 8.11 -73.23 16.78
CA GLU A 745 8.22 -73.83 15.46
C GLU A 745 7.15 -74.91 15.26
N VAL A 746 6.29 -74.73 14.26
CA VAL A 746 5.47 -75.82 13.76
C VAL A 746 6.36 -76.63 12.81
N ILE A 747 6.84 -77.76 13.32
CA ILE A 747 7.57 -78.78 12.54
C ILE A 747 6.71 -79.18 11.34
N ALA A 748 7.23 -78.97 10.13
CA ALA A 748 6.54 -79.32 8.90
C ALA A 748 6.50 -80.84 8.72
N VAL A 749 5.36 -81.46 9.02
CA VAL A 749 5.05 -82.83 8.61
C VAL A 749 4.24 -82.77 7.32
N ASN A 750 4.90 -83.08 6.21
CA ASN A 750 4.27 -83.25 4.91
C ASN A 750 3.85 -84.72 4.77
N PRO A 751 2.57 -85.00 4.47
CA PRO A 751 2.32 -85.92 3.37
C PRO A 751 1.12 -85.51 2.49
N GLY A 752 1.34 -85.54 1.18
CA GLY A 752 0.23 -85.66 0.22
C GLY A 752 -0.32 -87.09 0.14
N LEU A 753 -1.38 -87.25 -0.67
CA LEU A 753 -2.17 -88.47 -0.92
C LEU A 753 -3.10 -88.91 0.22
N ILE A 754 -4.41 -88.86 -0.04
CA ILE A 754 -5.19 -90.06 -0.41
C ILE A 754 -6.53 -89.64 -1.03
N SER A 755 -7.05 -90.53 -1.89
CA SER A 755 -8.24 -90.38 -2.73
C SER A 755 -9.59 -90.41 -2.00
N ARG A 756 -10.63 -89.92 -2.68
CA ARG A 756 -12.05 -90.22 -2.37
C ARG A 756 -12.30 -91.74 -2.29
N PRO A 757 -13.25 -92.16 -1.44
CA PRO A 757 -14.17 -93.25 -1.75
C PRO A 757 -15.62 -92.74 -1.96
N ASN A 758 -16.35 -93.37 -2.88
CA ASN A 758 -17.81 -93.28 -3.05
C ASN A 758 -18.49 -94.45 -2.29
N VAL A 759 -19.83 -94.57 -2.45
CA VAL A 759 -20.65 -95.80 -2.34
C VAL A 759 -21.20 -96.12 -0.92
N PRO A 760 -22.46 -96.58 -0.73
CA PRO A 760 -23.70 -96.45 -1.53
C PRO A 760 -24.98 -96.05 -0.72
N ASN A 761 -26.12 -96.08 -1.43
CA ASN A 761 -27.54 -96.04 -1.00
C ASN A 761 -28.13 -94.66 -0.68
#